data_AF-A0A8J3JJL4-F1
#
_entry.id   AF-A0A8J3JJL4-F1
#
_cell.length_a   1.000
_cell.length_b   1.000
_cell.length_c   1.000
_cell.angle_alpha   90.00
_cell.angle_beta   90.00
_cell.angle_gamma   90.00
#
_symmetry.space_group_name_H-M   'P 1'
#
loop_
_entity.id
_entity.type
_entity.pdbx_description
1 polymer ?
#
loop_
_entity_poly.entity_id
_entity_poly.type
_entity_poly.pdbx_seq_one_letter_code
_entity_poly.pdbx_strand_id
1 'polypeptide(L)'
;MCALPITFGRDAGMAAVALDDSSVSRRHARLEMVDDYLVLTDLGSTNGTYVNDQRLTRRQALAPGDRIRIGRYDLTWRYVDPNATMSVDGSHLTVHRPDAPPDVAARRVVTAAQAHNQRVGHELDGFLSVAHGFLPAQPPLLAFPDSHRAWDEMTDRLPDLFRRLTLRRAFDAMPVLDARPEALPDRYLLRASTMLGVFAHAYQYMAIDPPAALPDSLLRPWTTVSRRLGKQTPAVSYIDLFFYNWRLRDPAGPRALDNMDLLVPTWNNAAERVFYLVTTEFAMGLTPVLGAMLDAQEAVVADDPAALEGALLVILDQLQHVTQAIYPQIDPNPRARHPLDQVLWAKTVGTAGVPIFDGAPSPSGTAQPQIHALDAFLERRDYGSLVGQQSTYLAGYFPRHWQELVAALREVSVRQYVEDSRSSALRGVYNAMLNAYVGDRGWMGLHRIKAYGFLEVAFKVGRQVTTGARFTGLFKDRTWDKVDGELAVVREERRPPVGAPVVFGTARRGRVVTGESGAWTCYLDIDVTGQGVHHLPGDRVGVLAEHDDDLVRRTVAALQATGDELVPLTPSWRAAVACREGYGEVDVLPLRTLLRFARLRPIGREVAKRLVKLTAVGAWQRVVDARMEDQWELWDVLNLLYAGGYDVARLWKADAGEHDAFCAVIAPEPFRLYSIASAPPPGEPATALKLVVAGLDYTSARTPWSYPRKRQGAASHFLRRAGLDGRQRLALQIVATPRFRLPADPARPVVMFAAGSGIAPFLGFVAARTGPGENRLYLGIRTPDEFVEHPELDTAVAAGRLHLSVAFSRADAAIQFDGRRHGVGAGQRRRVDDVIRAEADALWELLRPVADGGRGAFVYVCGSSRFAVAVLQALTGIVPGDGREFLRQLVADGRLAQDVFTTYLGHAQQTPRFEISDLAQHDTPEAGYWMAIGGAVIDVSEFIHLHIGGPHIVRNYVGMDATAAYRKVLHHAHAEIDSQLSMYQIGHLRRLQFGARWGVVLDEDGLHSLPLEELFRTWVRFLYMLVAMRNALTADYGFTTSVTTMGEDPRELTPFKAQYVIEGHRRFLVSYLDGLLHDDLRTLWQHTVGFCDPRQDVRQLDAELAALSERPDVTLVRSSVSAVKELLLIGEDLPRVTALCRTYAHADVQLLGDLKAAVLQGIRAFEVHEADVVEQAGGTLLTAVRDVLAAVSAYYERLAGQTRAQGVVAHGAVEEPIPVDRGLPGHGGPLLLPD
;
A
#
# COMPACT_ATOMS: atom_id res chain seq x y z
N MET A 1 -17.67 33.45 -22.19
CA MET A 1 -18.82 32.53 -22.30
C MET A 1 -20.00 33.31 -22.85
N CYS A 2 -20.67 32.83 -23.91
CA CYS A 2 -21.88 33.45 -24.47
C CYS A 2 -23.09 32.55 -24.17
N ALA A 3 -24.24 33.14 -23.81
CA ALA A 3 -25.48 32.41 -23.55
C ALA A 3 -26.21 32.04 -24.86
N LEU A 4 -26.94 30.92 -24.88
CA LEU A 4 -27.78 30.52 -26.02
C LEU A 4 -29.09 31.34 -26.03
N PRO A 5 -29.64 31.69 -27.21
CA PRO A 5 -29.17 31.32 -28.55
C PRO A 5 -27.93 32.11 -29.01
N ILE A 6 -26.99 31.42 -29.65
CA ILE A 6 -25.77 32.01 -30.23
C ILE A 6 -25.93 32.12 -31.74
N THR A 7 -25.49 33.24 -32.32
CA THR A 7 -25.53 33.48 -33.77
C THR A 7 -24.13 33.60 -34.36
N PHE A 8 -23.93 32.98 -35.53
CA PHE A 8 -22.70 33.04 -36.33
C PHE A 8 -22.91 33.93 -37.55
N GLY A 9 -21.90 34.73 -37.91
CA GLY A 9 -21.96 35.60 -39.10
C GLY A 9 -20.69 36.40 -39.28
N ARG A 10 -20.53 37.10 -40.41
CA ARG A 10 -19.33 37.92 -40.67
C ARG A 10 -19.34 39.29 -39.96
N ASP A 11 -20.50 39.81 -39.60
CA ASP A 11 -20.64 41.14 -39.02
C ASP A 11 -20.74 41.05 -37.49
N ALA A 12 -19.72 41.54 -36.79
CA ALA A 12 -19.65 41.52 -35.33
C ALA A 12 -20.75 42.37 -34.64
N GLY A 13 -21.43 43.26 -35.37
CA GLY A 13 -22.61 43.99 -34.87
C GLY A 13 -23.91 43.21 -34.98
N MET A 14 -23.93 42.09 -35.71
CA MET A 14 -25.14 41.31 -36.04
C MET A 14 -25.07 39.84 -35.63
N ALA A 15 -23.88 39.33 -35.26
CA ALA A 15 -23.64 37.96 -34.82
C ALA A 15 -22.77 37.93 -33.55
N ALA A 16 -23.10 37.04 -32.62
CA ALA A 16 -22.34 36.84 -31.38
C ALA A 16 -20.95 36.22 -31.62
N VAL A 17 -20.81 35.40 -32.67
CA VAL A 17 -19.54 34.84 -33.13
C VAL A 17 -19.27 35.36 -34.53
N ALA A 18 -18.32 36.29 -34.62
CA ALA A 18 -17.88 36.88 -35.88
C ALA A 18 -16.88 35.96 -36.60
N LEU A 19 -17.22 35.51 -37.80
CA LEU A 19 -16.37 34.69 -38.67
C LEU A 19 -15.90 35.53 -39.85
N ASP A 20 -14.62 35.92 -39.85
CA ASP A 20 -14.02 36.78 -40.86
C ASP A 20 -13.70 36.02 -42.17
N ASP A 21 -14.74 35.81 -42.97
CA ASP A 21 -14.65 35.17 -44.29
C ASP A 21 -15.75 35.69 -45.21
N SER A 22 -15.37 36.17 -46.41
CA SER A 22 -16.28 36.76 -47.40
C SER A 22 -17.40 35.81 -47.87
N SER A 23 -17.23 34.50 -47.74
CA SER A 23 -18.23 33.46 -48.00
C SER A 23 -19.26 33.31 -46.86
N VAL A 24 -19.08 33.99 -45.73
CA VAL A 24 -20.01 33.98 -44.60
C VAL A 24 -20.94 35.20 -44.65
N SER A 25 -22.25 34.96 -44.68
CA SER A 25 -23.29 36.00 -44.59
C SER A 25 -23.23 36.80 -43.27
N ARG A 26 -23.74 38.04 -43.28
CA ARG A 26 -23.76 38.93 -42.09
C ARG A 26 -24.42 38.29 -40.87
N ARG A 27 -25.50 37.53 -41.09
CA ARG A 27 -26.10 36.56 -40.15
C ARG A 27 -26.22 35.25 -40.91
N HIS A 28 -25.49 34.22 -40.47
CA HIS A 28 -25.30 32.99 -41.24
C HIS A 28 -26.06 31.81 -40.64
N ALA A 29 -25.81 31.50 -39.36
CA ALA A 29 -26.42 30.39 -38.66
C ALA A 29 -26.76 30.76 -37.21
N ARG A 30 -27.67 30.01 -36.59
CA ARG A 30 -28.07 30.16 -35.19
C ARG A 30 -28.07 28.81 -34.52
N LEU A 31 -27.59 28.80 -33.29
CA LEU A 31 -27.51 27.65 -32.40
C LEU A 31 -28.36 27.93 -31.16
N GLU A 32 -29.31 27.07 -30.86
CA GLU A 32 -30.29 27.28 -29.77
C GLU A 32 -30.69 25.96 -29.09
N MET A 33 -31.10 26.01 -27.83
CA MET A 33 -31.66 24.84 -27.13
C MET A 33 -33.15 24.70 -27.43
N VAL A 34 -33.59 23.51 -27.86
CA VAL A 34 -35.00 23.16 -28.09
C VAL A 34 -35.23 21.76 -27.52
N ASP A 35 -36.14 21.61 -26.55
CA ASP A 35 -36.51 20.33 -25.92
C ASP A 35 -35.30 19.49 -25.46
N ASP A 36 -34.35 20.11 -24.75
CA ASP A 36 -33.06 19.55 -24.28
C ASP A 36 -32.04 19.18 -25.36
N TYR A 37 -32.32 19.47 -26.64
CA TYR A 37 -31.35 19.30 -27.74
C TYR A 37 -30.78 20.64 -28.21
N LEU A 38 -29.48 20.62 -28.52
CA LEU A 38 -28.84 21.74 -29.19
C LEU A 38 -29.14 21.68 -30.69
N VAL A 39 -29.83 22.68 -31.20
CA VAL A 39 -30.32 22.72 -32.59
C VAL A 39 -29.60 23.82 -33.36
N LEU A 40 -29.03 23.46 -34.52
CA LEU A 40 -28.44 24.38 -35.48
C LEU A 40 -29.43 24.68 -36.61
N THR A 41 -29.55 25.96 -36.94
CA THR A 41 -30.42 26.47 -38.00
C THR A 41 -29.65 27.44 -38.89
N ASP A 42 -29.62 27.17 -40.20
CA ASP A 42 -29.15 28.12 -41.20
C ASP A 42 -30.16 29.27 -41.34
N LEU A 43 -29.68 30.52 -41.33
CA LEU A 43 -30.52 31.72 -41.37
C LEU A 43 -30.74 32.26 -42.80
N GLY A 44 -30.75 31.37 -43.80
CA GLY A 44 -30.84 31.76 -45.21
C GLY A 44 -29.51 32.26 -45.75
N SER A 45 -28.41 31.63 -45.33
CA SER A 45 -27.07 32.03 -45.75
C SER A 45 -26.84 31.76 -47.24
N THR A 46 -26.00 32.58 -47.87
CA THR A 46 -25.75 32.52 -49.32
C THR A 46 -25.05 31.21 -49.71
N ASN A 47 -24.09 30.75 -48.91
CA ASN A 47 -23.28 29.56 -49.21
C ASN A 47 -23.70 28.30 -48.43
N GLY A 48 -24.70 28.42 -47.54
CA GLY A 48 -25.21 27.34 -46.71
C GLY A 48 -24.33 27.00 -45.52
N THR A 49 -24.97 26.51 -44.46
CA THR A 49 -24.35 25.81 -43.34
C THR A 49 -24.35 24.31 -43.61
N TYR A 50 -23.30 23.58 -43.23
CA TYR A 50 -23.21 22.12 -43.40
C TYR A 50 -22.99 21.44 -42.04
N VAL A 51 -23.57 20.26 -41.84
CA VAL A 51 -23.31 19.39 -40.70
C VAL A 51 -22.84 18.04 -41.24
N ASN A 52 -21.66 17.58 -40.83
CA ASN A 52 -21.02 16.35 -41.32
C ASN A 52 -20.99 16.28 -42.87
N ASP A 53 -20.56 17.39 -43.49
CA ASP A 53 -20.51 17.61 -44.95
C ASP A 53 -21.85 17.55 -45.70
N GLN A 54 -22.97 17.40 -45.00
CA GLN A 54 -24.31 17.53 -45.58
C GLN A 54 -24.84 18.94 -45.40
N ARG A 55 -25.35 19.54 -46.49
CA ARG A 55 -25.92 20.89 -46.45
C ARG A 55 -27.20 20.90 -45.61
N LEU A 56 -27.28 21.82 -44.66
CA LEU A 56 -28.42 21.98 -43.78
C LEU A 56 -29.60 22.56 -44.58
N THR A 57 -30.68 21.78 -44.73
CA THR A 57 -31.92 22.17 -45.45
C THR A 57 -33.08 22.53 -44.51
N ARG A 58 -32.98 22.11 -43.24
CA ARG A 58 -33.90 22.38 -42.14
C ARG A 58 -33.11 22.41 -40.83
N ARG A 59 -33.68 22.95 -39.75
CA ARG A 59 -33.05 22.90 -38.43
C ARG A 59 -32.69 21.45 -38.04
N GLN A 60 -31.48 21.25 -37.51
CA GLN A 60 -30.94 19.93 -37.17
C GLN A 60 -30.44 19.91 -35.73
N ALA A 61 -30.84 18.89 -34.97
CA ALA A 61 -30.25 18.61 -33.66
C ALA A 61 -28.81 18.12 -33.84
N LEU A 62 -27.89 18.65 -33.04
CA LEU A 62 -26.49 18.29 -33.07
C LEU A 62 -26.17 17.26 -31.98
N ALA A 63 -25.42 16.23 -32.35
CA ALA A 63 -24.80 15.29 -31.42
C ALA A 63 -23.35 15.70 -31.15
N PRO A 64 -22.82 15.52 -29.92
CA PRO A 64 -21.41 15.78 -29.63
C PRO A 64 -20.50 15.04 -30.63
N GLY A 65 -19.57 15.78 -31.23
CA GLY A 65 -18.69 15.32 -32.31
C GLY A 65 -19.11 15.81 -33.71
N ASP A 66 -20.33 16.32 -33.89
CA ASP A 66 -20.79 16.82 -35.19
C ASP A 66 -19.93 17.98 -35.70
N ARG A 67 -19.50 17.89 -36.97
CA ARG A 67 -18.72 18.92 -37.65
C ARG A 67 -19.66 19.89 -38.36
N ILE A 68 -19.60 21.17 -37.99
CA ILE A 68 -20.38 22.25 -38.58
C ILE A 68 -19.47 23.09 -39.47
N ARG A 69 -19.75 23.15 -40.77
CA ARG A 69 -18.98 23.97 -41.71
C ARG A 69 -19.75 25.24 -42.11
N ILE A 70 -19.13 26.39 -41.90
CA ILE A 70 -19.62 27.73 -42.25
C ILE A 70 -18.50 28.49 -42.97
N GLY A 71 -18.63 28.70 -44.28
CA GLY A 71 -17.53 29.26 -45.09
C GLY A 71 -16.29 28.36 -45.06
N ARG A 72 -15.10 28.93 -44.80
CA ARG A 72 -13.86 28.15 -44.55
C ARG A 72 -13.73 27.55 -43.16
N TYR A 73 -14.64 27.85 -42.23
CA TYR A 73 -14.54 27.43 -40.84
C TYR A 73 -15.20 26.08 -40.63
N ASP A 74 -14.41 25.12 -40.15
CA ASP A 74 -14.89 23.84 -39.63
C ASP A 74 -14.94 23.90 -38.11
N LEU A 75 -16.16 23.96 -37.57
CA LEU A 75 -16.44 23.95 -36.14
C LEU A 75 -16.83 22.52 -35.73
N THR A 76 -16.55 22.12 -34.50
CA THR A 76 -17.00 20.83 -33.96
C THR A 76 -17.81 21.08 -32.71
N TRP A 77 -19.02 20.53 -32.63
CA TRP A 77 -19.81 20.56 -31.40
C TRP A 77 -19.20 19.58 -30.39
N ARG A 78 -18.86 20.04 -29.18
CA ARG A 78 -18.42 19.19 -28.08
C ARG A 78 -19.19 19.59 -26.83
N TYR A 79 -19.75 18.60 -26.15
CA TYR A 79 -20.26 18.80 -24.80
C TYR A 79 -19.08 18.70 -23.83
N VAL A 80 -18.86 19.76 -23.04
CA VAL A 80 -17.84 19.79 -22.00
C VAL A 80 -18.58 19.89 -20.68
N ASP A 81 -18.55 18.82 -19.88
CA ASP A 81 -18.98 18.87 -18.49
C ASP A 81 -17.96 19.73 -17.72
N PRO A 82 -18.35 20.85 -17.08
CA PRO A 82 -17.45 21.71 -16.33
C PRO A 82 -16.67 20.99 -15.21
N ASN A 83 -17.12 19.80 -14.80
CA ASN A 83 -16.51 18.99 -13.74
C ASN A 83 -15.81 17.71 -14.24
N ALA A 84 -15.78 17.46 -15.56
CA ALA A 84 -14.94 16.40 -16.12
C ALA A 84 -13.50 16.93 -16.28
N THR A 85 -12.63 16.61 -15.33
CA THR A 85 -11.20 16.92 -15.40
C THR A 85 -10.59 16.24 -16.63
N MET A 86 -9.95 17.03 -17.49
CA MET A 86 -9.61 16.73 -18.90
C MET A 86 -8.78 15.46 -19.16
N SER A 87 -9.12 14.74 -20.24
CA SER A 87 -8.14 14.07 -21.09
C SER A 87 -8.46 14.21 -22.59
N VAL A 88 -7.36 14.32 -23.35
CA VAL A 88 -7.12 14.16 -24.81
C VAL A 88 -7.55 15.29 -25.75
N ASP A 89 -6.58 16.17 -26.04
CA ASP A 89 -6.47 16.85 -27.34
C ASP A 89 -6.16 15.79 -28.42
N GLY A 90 -7.07 15.64 -29.37
CA GLY A 90 -6.91 14.73 -30.51
C GLY A 90 -5.98 15.33 -31.56
N SER A 91 -4.78 14.77 -31.70
CA SER A 91 -4.04 14.82 -32.96
C SER A 91 -3.96 13.41 -33.56
N HIS A 92 -4.64 13.26 -34.70
CA HIS A 92 -4.55 12.19 -35.70
C HIS A 92 -4.29 10.76 -35.22
N LEU A 93 -5.32 10.11 -34.67
CA LEU A 93 -5.57 8.70 -34.92
C LEU A 93 -6.83 8.60 -35.78
N THR A 94 -6.65 8.33 -37.07
CA THR A 94 -7.75 7.94 -37.95
C THR A 94 -8.25 6.59 -37.46
N VAL A 95 -9.27 6.57 -36.60
CA VAL A 95 -10.03 5.35 -36.31
C VAL A 95 -10.73 4.97 -37.60
N HIS A 96 -10.26 3.93 -38.28
CA HIS A 96 -11.01 3.28 -39.32
C HIS A 96 -12.24 2.68 -38.63
N ARG A 97 -13.39 3.36 -38.66
CA ARG A 97 -14.65 2.73 -38.29
C ARG A 97 -15.03 1.79 -39.44
N PRO A 98 -15.07 0.45 -39.24
CA PRO A 98 -15.67 -0.44 -40.23
C PRO A 98 -17.15 -0.07 -40.42
N ASP A 99 -17.69 -0.35 -41.61
CA ASP A 99 -19.05 0.00 -42.04
C ASP A 99 -20.19 -0.59 -41.17
N ALA A 100 -19.83 -1.46 -40.19
CA ALA A 100 -20.61 -1.81 -39.00
C ALA A 100 -19.64 -2.18 -37.86
N PRO A 101 -19.91 -1.86 -36.58
CA PRO A 101 -19.06 -2.31 -35.47
C PRO A 101 -19.03 -3.84 -35.44
N PRO A 102 -17.86 -4.46 -35.19
CA PRO A 102 -17.73 -5.90 -35.05
C PRO A 102 -18.68 -6.43 -33.97
N ASP A 103 -19.42 -7.49 -34.28
CA ASP A 103 -20.43 -8.05 -33.38
C ASP A 103 -19.78 -9.03 -32.37
N VAL A 104 -19.24 -8.51 -31.26
CA VAL A 104 -18.67 -9.32 -30.18
C VAL A 104 -19.70 -9.70 -29.12
N ALA A 105 -19.59 -10.92 -28.57
CA ALA A 105 -20.56 -11.47 -27.61
C ALA A 105 -20.74 -10.59 -26.37
N ALA A 106 -19.64 -10.06 -25.82
CA ALA A 106 -19.69 -9.22 -24.63
C ALA A 106 -20.53 -7.94 -24.87
N ARG A 107 -20.44 -7.31 -26.05
CA ARG A 107 -21.24 -6.12 -26.37
C ARG A 107 -22.71 -6.46 -26.57
N ARG A 108 -23.03 -7.62 -27.18
CA ARG A 108 -24.42 -8.10 -27.26
C ARG A 108 -25.03 -8.27 -25.87
N VAL A 109 -24.29 -8.88 -24.94
CA VAL A 109 -24.76 -9.06 -23.55
C VAL A 109 -25.03 -7.73 -22.87
N VAL A 110 -24.10 -6.77 -22.92
CA VAL A 110 -24.29 -5.45 -22.30
C VAL A 110 -25.49 -4.71 -22.90
N THR A 111 -25.64 -4.76 -24.23
CA THR A 111 -26.77 -4.11 -24.92
C THR A 111 -28.10 -4.77 -24.56
N ALA A 112 -28.14 -6.10 -24.51
CA ALA A 112 -29.34 -6.86 -24.15
C ALA A 112 -29.74 -6.63 -22.68
N ALA A 113 -28.77 -6.60 -21.76
CA ALA A 113 -28.99 -6.32 -20.35
C ALA A 113 -29.55 -4.90 -20.15
N GLN A 114 -28.98 -3.90 -20.83
CA GLN A 114 -29.47 -2.53 -20.76
C GLN A 114 -30.91 -2.41 -21.28
N ALA A 115 -31.23 -3.04 -22.42
CA ALA A 115 -32.59 -3.07 -22.98
C ALA A 115 -33.58 -3.83 -22.09
N HIS A 116 -33.13 -4.88 -21.40
CA HIS A 116 -33.94 -5.62 -20.43
C HIS A 116 -34.25 -4.77 -19.20
N ASN A 117 -33.22 -4.21 -18.56
CA ASN A 117 -33.36 -3.34 -17.38
C ASN A 117 -34.28 -2.14 -17.63
N GLN A 118 -34.17 -1.50 -18.80
CA GLN A 118 -35.07 -0.42 -19.21
C GLN A 118 -36.52 -0.86 -19.35
N ARG A 119 -36.76 -2.07 -19.89
CA ARG A 119 -38.11 -2.62 -20.11
C ARG A 119 -38.82 -3.00 -18.81
N VAL A 120 -38.09 -3.55 -17.85
CA VAL A 120 -38.66 -3.98 -16.55
C VAL A 120 -38.70 -2.86 -15.52
N GLY A 121 -37.98 -1.75 -15.74
CA GLY A 121 -37.99 -0.57 -14.87
C GLY A 121 -37.19 -0.74 -13.57
N HIS A 122 -36.37 -1.78 -13.46
CA HIS A 122 -35.48 -2.08 -12.35
C HIS A 122 -34.25 -2.86 -12.84
N GLU A 123 -33.24 -3.04 -11.98
CA GLU A 123 -31.97 -3.69 -12.36
C GLU A 123 -31.65 -4.93 -11.52
N LEU A 124 -32.70 -5.66 -11.08
CA LEU A 124 -32.56 -6.82 -10.18
C LEU A 124 -31.79 -8.00 -10.79
N ASP A 125 -31.80 -8.15 -12.13
CA ASP A 125 -30.99 -9.15 -12.85
C ASP A 125 -29.52 -8.74 -13.02
N GLY A 126 -29.12 -7.59 -12.45
CA GLY A 126 -27.76 -7.06 -12.42
C GLY A 126 -27.67 -5.67 -13.07
N PHE A 127 -27.01 -4.73 -12.39
CA PHE A 127 -26.68 -3.43 -12.98
C PHE A 127 -25.68 -3.65 -14.12
N LEU A 128 -26.06 -3.37 -15.36
CA LEU A 128 -25.14 -3.51 -16.48
C LEU A 128 -25.46 -2.52 -17.60
N SER A 129 -24.56 -1.58 -17.84
CA SER A 129 -24.61 -0.66 -18.98
C SER A 129 -23.23 -0.12 -19.32
N VAL A 130 -23.05 0.41 -20.53
CA VAL A 130 -21.78 1.07 -20.90
C VAL A 130 -21.54 2.32 -20.05
N ALA A 131 -22.60 3.07 -19.73
CA ALA A 131 -22.50 4.35 -19.03
C ALA A 131 -22.24 4.21 -17.51
N HIS A 132 -22.68 3.11 -16.90
CA HIS A 132 -22.58 2.90 -15.44
C HIS A 132 -21.83 1.63 -15.04
N GLY A 133 -21.37 0.82 -16.00
CA GLY A 133 -20.65 -0.41 -15.70
C GLY A 133 -21.52 -1.38 -14.91
N PHE A 134 -21.00 -1.81 -13.76
CA PHE A 134 -21.67 -2.72 -12.82
C PHE A 134 -22.42 -1.99 -11.68
N LEU A 135 -22.72 -0.70 -11.86
CA LEU A 135 -23.37 0.15 -10.86
C LEU A 135 -24.76 0.59 -11.30
N PRO A 136 -25.67 0.88 -10.36
CA PRO A 136 -27.03 1.25 -10.69
C PRO A 136 -27.07 2.55 -11.52
N ALA A 137 -27.92 2.54 -12.56
CA ALA A 137 -28.13 3.70 -13.41
C ALA A 137 -28.87 4.82 -12.67
N GLN A 138 -29.78 4.44 -11.75
CA GLN A 138 -30.53 5.36 -10.91
C GLN A 138 -29.98 5.35 -9.47
N PRO A 139 -29.96 6.51 -8.78
CA PRO A 139 -29.58 6.55 -7.36
C PRO A 139 -30.48 5.64 -6.49
N PRO A 140 -29.93 5.09 -5.40
CA PRO A 140 -30.72 4.30 -4.43
C PRO A 140 -31.94 5.06 -3.91
N LEU A 141 -33.05 4.33 -3.70
CA LEU A 141 -34.27 4.91 -3.17
C LEU A 141 -34.07 5.35 -1.72
N LEU A 142 -34.57 6.54 -1.36
CA LEU A 142 -34.30 7.17 -0.05
C LEU A 142 -35.29 6.81 1.07
N ALA A 143 -36.49 6.36 0.73
CA ALA A 143 -37.55 6.04 1.69
C ALA A 143 -38.46 4.93 1.17
N PHE A 144 -39.06 4.18 2.07
CA PHE A 144 -40.13 3.23 1.79
C PHE A 144 -41.51 3.93 1.71
N PRO A 145 -42.54 3.25 1.14
CA PRO A 145 -43.92 3.66 1.36
C PRO A 145 -44.31 3.58 2.84
N ASP A 146 -45.36 4.29 3.24
CA ASP A 146 -45.81 4.37 4.66
C ASP A 146 -46.01 3.00 5.31
N SER A 147 -46.45 2.00 4.54
CA SER A 147 -46.62 0.60 4.98
C SER A 147 -45.35 -0.06 5.52
N HIS A 148 -44.18 0.45 5.13
CA HIS A 148 -42.86 -0.09 5.47
C HIS A 148 -41.94 0.94 6.15
N ARG A 149 -42.48 2.12 6.51
CA ARG A 149 -41.72 3.23 7.14
C ARG A 149 -41.02 2.84 8.45
N ALA A 150 -41.52 1.83 9.15
CA ALA A 150 -40.90 1.32 10.38
C ALA A 150 -39.45 0.86 10.17
N TRP A 151 -39.08 0.39 8.97
CA TRP A 151 -37.68 0.09 8.66
C TRP A 151 -36.83 1.36 8.57
N ASP A 152 -37.34 2.44 7.96
CA ASP A 152 -36.62 3.73 7.88
C ASP A 152 -36.39 4.32 9.29
N GLU A 153 -37.43 4.31 10.11
CA GLU A 153 -37.37 4.77 11.51
C GLU A 153 -36.38 3.96 12.37
N MET A 154 -36.24 2.66 12.10
CA MET A 154 -35.26 1.81 12.77
C MET A 154 -33.82 2.15 12.37
N THR A 155 -33.57 2.40 11.07
CA THR A 155 -32.26 2.83 10.58
C THR A 155 -31.81 4.14 11.24
N ASP A 156 -32.69 5.13 11.37
CA ASP A 156 -32.36 6.41 12.01
C ASP A 156 -31.97 6.28 13.48
N ARG A 157 -32.53 5.27 14.17
CA ARG A 157 -32.26 5.00 15.59
C ARG A 157 -31.04 4.10 15.82
N LEU A 158 -30.56 3.40 14.79
CA LEU A 158 -29.57 2.35 14.88
C LEU A 158 -28.28 2.78 15.61
N PRO A 159 -27.67 3.96 15.32
CA PRO A 159 -26.44 4.38 16.00
C PRO A 159 -26.63 4.60 17.52
N ASP A 160 -27.75 5.17 17.96
CA ASP A 160 -28.03 5.37 19.39
C ASP A 160 -28.29 4.04 20.10
N LEU A 161 -28.98 3.11 19.43
CA LEU A 161 -29.24 1.77 19.95
C LEU A 161 -27.94 0.98 20.16
N PHE A 162 -26.96 1.11 19.25
CA PHE A 162 -25.62 0.56 19.41
C PHE A 162 -24.91 1.16 20.62
N ARG A 163 -24.85 2.50 20.70
CA ARG A 163 -24.19 3.23 21.78
C ARG A 163 -24.66 2.77 23.17
N ARG A 164 -25.96 2.50 23.30
CA ARG A 164 -26.62 2.07 24.55
C ARG A 164 -26.72 0.56 24.75
N LEU A 165 -26.31 -0.26 23.77
CA LEU A 165 -26.53 -1.72 23.75
C LEU A 165 -28.01 -2.16 23.87
N THR A 166 -28.95 -1.40 23.31
CA THR A 166 -30.41 -1.66 23.42
C THR A 166 -31.06 -2.19 22.14
N LEU A 167 -30.27 -2.42 21.10
CA LEU A 167 -30.71 -2.79 19.75
C LEU A 167 -31.53 -4.09 19.68
N ARG A 168 -31.14 -5.15 20.40
CA ARG A 168 -31.87 -6.44 20.35
C ARG A 168 -33.31 -6.27 20.80
N ARG A 169 -33.51 -5.61 21.95
CA ARG A 169 -34.83 -5.27 22.47
C ARG A 169 -35.66 -4.44 21.48
N ALA A 170 -35.02 -3.53 20.74
CA ALA A 170 -35.70 -2.72 19.74
C ALA A 170 -36.15 -3.55 18.52
N PHE A 171 -35.33 -4.50 18.05
CA PHE A 171 -35.68 -5.39 16.94
C PHE A 171 -36.72 -6.46 17.33
N ASP A 172 -36.65 -7.00 18.55
CA ASP A 172 -37.63 -7.95 19.06
C ASP A 172 -39.04 -7.32 19.16
N ALA A 173 -39.09 -6.01 19.44
CA ALA A 173 -40.33 -5.24 19.49
C ALA A 173 -40.80 -4.70 18.13
N MET A 174 -40.00 -4.85 17.07
CA MET A 174 -40.33 -4.35 15.74
C MET A 174 -41.42 -5.21 15.10
N PRO A 175 -42.46 -4.63 14.47
CA PRO A 175 -43.50 -5.42 13.79
C PRO A 175 -42.92 -6.22 12.62
N VAL A 176 -43.48 -7.41 12.37
CA VAL A 176 -43.19 -8.20 11.18
C VAL A 176 -43.88 -7.54 9.98
N LEU A 177 -43.09 -6.99 9.05
CA LEU A 177 -43.61 -6.37 7.82
C LEU A 177 -43.68 -7.37 6.67
N ASP A 178 -44.73 -7.30 5.86
CA ASP A 178 -44.98 -8.23 4.76
C ASP A 178 -44.17 -7.85 3.51
N ALA A 179 -43.24 -8.71 3.11
CA ALA A 179 -42.39 -8.50 1.94
C ALA A 179 -42.81 -9.32 0.71
N ARG A 180 -44.06 -9.80 0.63
CA ARG A 180 -44.59 -10.47 -0.56
C ARG A 180 -44.87 -9.47 -1.71
N PRO A 181 -44.96 -9.94 -2.97
CA PRO A 181 -45.18 -9.05 -4.12
C PRO A 181 -46.38 -8.11 -4.00
N GLU A 182 -47.44 -8.53 -3.30
CA GLU A 182 -48.66 -7.74 -3.11
C GLU A 182 -48.47 -6.56 -2.14
N ALA A 183 -47.50 -6.66 -1.22
CA ALA A 183 -47.27 -5.69 -0.14
C ALA A 183 -46.06 -4.77 -0.41
N LEU A 184 -45.02 -5.27 -1.07
CA LEU A 184 -43.79 -4.53 -1.36
C LEU A 184 -43.42 -4.63 -2.86
N PRO A 185 -43.49 -3.54 -3.64
CA PRO A 185 -43.11 -3.54 -5.05
C PRO A 185 -41.62 -3.87 -5.30
N ASP A 186 -41.31 -4.53 -6.43
CA ASP A 186 -39.95 -5.01 -6.77
C ASP A 186 -38.87 -3.92 -6.74
N ARG A 187 -39.21 -2.68 -7.12
CA ARG A 187 -38.28 -1.54 -7.09
C ARG A 187 -37.68 -1.26 -5.71
N TYR A 188 -38.32 -1.72 -4.63
CA TYR A 188 -37.86 -1.54 -3.25
C TYR A 188 -37.02 -2.71 -2.72
N LEU A 189 -36.84 -3.80 -3.48
CA LEU A 189 -36.19 -5.01 -2.99
C LEU A 189 -34.72 -4.82 -2.63
N LEU A 190 -33.98 -4.04 -3.40
CA LEU A 190 -32.57 -3.74 -3.10
C LEU A 190 -32.45 -2.94 -1.80
N ARG A 191 -33.29 -1.90 -1.60
CA ARG A 191 -33.35 -1.15 -0.33
C ARG A 191 -33.69 -2.06 0.84
N ALA A 192 -34.70 -2.93 0.68
CA ALA A 192 -35.11 -3.87 1.72
C ALA A 192 -34.02 -4.89 2.05
N SER A 193 -33.34 -5.40 1.04
CA SER A 193 -32.21 -6.33 1.20
C SER A 193 -31.05 -5.69 1.96
N THR A 194 -30.66 -4.45 1.60
CA THR A 194 -29.62 -3.69 2.32
C THR A 194 -30.01 -3.48 3.77
N MET A 195 -31.22 -2.97 4.06
CA MET A 195 -31.63 -2.63 5.43
C MET A 195 -31.79 -3.86 6.30
N LEU A 196 -32.52 -4.88 5.84
CA LEU A 196 -32.73 -6.11 6.61
C LEU A 196 -31.43 -6.86 6.84
N GLY A 197 -30.53 -6.86 5.86
CA GLY A 197 -29.19 -7.43 6.00
C GLY A 197 -28.36 -6.70 7.05
N VAL A 198 -28.30 -5.37 7.01
CA VAL A 198 -27.63 -4.56 8.05
C VAL A 198 -28.24 -4.79 9.43
N PHE A 199 -29.56 -4.85 9.54
CA PHE A 199 -30.26 -5.13 10.79
C PHE A 199 -29.94 -6.51 11.37
N ALA A 200 -29.94 -7.54 10.52
CA ALA A 200 -29.58 -8.89 10.93
C ALA A 200 -28.13 -8.97 11.43
N HIS A 201 -27.19 -8.33 10.70
CA HIS A 201 -25.78 -8.28 11.11
C HIS A 201 -25.60 -7.48 12.40
N ALA A 202 -26.29 -6.36 12.55
CA ALA A 202 -26.28 -5.60 13.79
C ALA A 202 -26.81 -6.43 14.97
N TYR A 203 -27.90 -7.18 14.77
CA TYR A 203 -28.49 -8.04 15.81
C TYR A 203 -27.53 -9.18 16.23
N GLN A 204 -26.89 -9.82 15.25
CA GLN A 204 -25.93 -10.90 15.46
C GLN A 204 -24.67 -10.42 16.20
N TYR A 205 -24.03 -9.36 15.69
CA TYR A 205 -22.67 -8.99 16.07
C TYR A 205 -22.56 -7.88 17.12
N MET A 206 -23.66 -7.29 17.62
CA MET A 206 -23.57 -6.14 18.53
C MET A 206 -23.07 -6.47 19.94
N ALA A 207 -23.58 -7.54 20.56
CA ALA A 207 -23.37 -7.82 21.98
C ALA A 207 -22.41 -8.99 22.18
N ILE A 208 -21.75 -9.02 23.35
CA ILE A 208 -20.72 -10.02 23.71
C ILE A 208 -21.17 -11.44 23.37
N ASP A 209 -22.40 -11.81 23.75
CA ASP A 209 -22.95 -13.11 23.39
C ASP A 209 -23.77 -13.05 22.11
N PRO A 210 -23.49 -13.90 21.11
CA PRO A 210 -24.33 -14.02 19.93
C PRO A 210 -25.75 -14.50 20.34
N PRO A 211 -26.80 -14.09 19.62
CA PRO A 211 -28.15 -14.57 19.89
C PRO A 211 -28.31 -16.03 19.45
N ALA A 212 -29.31 -16.73 19.99
CA ALA A 212 -29.63 -18.09 19.56
C ALA A 212 -30.32 -18.15 18.18
N ALA A 213 -31.05 -17.10 17.82
CA ALA A 213 -31.74 -16.96 16.54
C ALA A 213 -32.00 -15.47 16.22
N LEU A 214 -32.30 -15.17 14.96
CA LEU A 214 -32.84 -13.87 14.56
C LEU A 214 -34.35 -13.79 14.86
N PRO A 215 -34.88 -12.62 15.24
CA PRO A 215 -36.31 -12.45 15.46
C PRO A 215 -37.09 -12.55 14.13
N ASP A 216 -38.35 -12.97 14.21
CA ASP A 216 -39.25 -13.10 13.06
C ASP A 216 -39.42 -11.78 12.29
N SER A 217 -39.29 -10.64 12.97
CA SER A 217 -39.33 -9.29 12.41
C SER A 217 -38.20 -9.01 11.41
N LEU A 218 -37.11 -9.77 11.49
CA LEU A 218 -35.97 -9.69 10.57
C LEU A 218 -35.94 -10.89 9.61
N LEU A 219 -36.00 -12.11 10.14
CA LEU A 219 -35.74 -13.32 9.36
C LEU A 219 -36.78 -13.57 8.26
N ARG A 220 -38.08 -13.43 8.57
CA ARG A 220 -39.16 -13.69 7.60
C ARG A 220 -39.16 -12.72 6.42
N PRO A 221 -39.17 -11.38 6.61
CA PRO A 221 -39.10 -10.46 5.49
C PRO A 221 -37.79 -10.60 4.72
N TRP A 222 -36.66 -10.81 5.41
CA TRP A 222 -35.36 -10.94 4.74
C TRP A 222 -35.29 -12.19 3.86
N THR A 223 -35.84 -13.31 4.32
CA THR A 223 -35.96 -14.54 3.52
C THR A 223 -36.83 -14.32 2.29
N THR A 224 -37.95 -13.63 2.45
CA THR A 224 -38.87 -13.34 1.34
C THR A 224 -38.22 -12.42 0.30
N VAL A 225 -37.56 -11.34 0.74
CA VAL A 225 -36.81 -10.43 -0.14
C VAL A 225 -35.67 -11.16 -0.84
N SER A 226 -34.91 -11.98 -0.11
CA SER A 226 -33.77 -12.73 -0.66
C SER A 226 -34.21 -13.69 -1.76
N ARG A 227 -35.31 -14.44 -1.54
CA ARG A 227 -35.88 -15.32 -2.55
C ARG A 227 -36.35 -14.56 -3.80
N ARG A 228 -36.99 -13.40 -3.62
CA ARG A 228 -37.42 -12.53 -4.73
C ARG A 228 -36.25 -11.95 -5.52
N LEU A 229 -35.09 -11.76 -4.89
CA LEU A 229 -33.83 -11.37 -5.54
C LEU A 229 -33.05 -12.56 -6.14
N GLY A 230 -33.60 -13.78 -6.09
CA GLY A 230 -32.92 -14.98 -6.61
C GLY A 230 -31.77 -15.48 -5.73
N LYS A 231 -31.63 -14.98 -4.49
CA LYS A 231 -30.63 -15.47 -3.52
C LYS A 231 -31.09 -16.81 -2.96
N GLN A 232 -30.18 -17.78 -2.88
CA GLN A 232 -30.49 -19.11 -2.31
C GLN A 232 -30.70 -19.05 -0.79
N THR A 233 -29.92 -18.22 -0.10
CA THR A 233 -30.00 -18.00 1.34
C THR A 233 -30.02 -16.50 1.66
N PRO A 234 -30.64 -16.06 2.78
CA PRO A 234 -30.58 -14.68 3.21
C PRO A 234 -29.14 -14.29 3.53
N ALA A 235 -28.61 -13.31 2.80
CA ALA A 235 -27.23 -12.89 2.93
C ALA A 235 -27.05 -11.43 2.53
N VAL A 236 -26.14 -10.75 3.24
CA VAL A 236 -25.62 -9.44 2.84
C VAL A 236 -24.62 -9.66 1.72
N SER A 237 -24.94 -9.13 0.55
CA SER A 237 -24.09 -9.22 -0.65
C SER A 237 -23.23 -7.99 -0.84
N TYR A 238 -22.29 -8.06 -1.77
CA TYR A 238 -21.48 -6.92 -2.18
C TYR A 238 -22.34 -5.75 -2.72
N ILE A 239 -23.47 -6.06 -3.36
CA ILE A 239 -24.45 -5.04 -3.79
C ILE A 239 -25.02 -4.30 -2.59
N ASP A 240 -25.39 -5.05 -1.54
CA ASP A 240 -26.08 -4.51 -0.39
C ASP A 240 -25.21 -3.53 0.40
N LEU A 241 -23.92 -3.84 0.64
CA LEU A 241 -23.02 -2.96 1.40
C LEU A 241 -22.35 -1.85 0.61
N PHE A 242 -22.03 -2.08 -0.68
CA PHE A 242 -21.22 -1.15 -1.45
C PHE A 242 -22.04 -0.49 -2.57
N PHE A 243 -22.62 -1.26 -3.49
CA PHE A 243 -23.19 -0.66 -4.71
C PHE A 243 -24.54 0.03 -4.52
N TYR A 244 -25.30 -0.33 -3.48
CA TYR A 244 -26.61 0.25 -3.20
C TYR A 244 -26.65 1.11 -1.92
N ASN A 245 -25.67 0.98 -1.01
CA ASN A 245 -25.69 1.67 0.28
C ASN A 245 -25.08 3.10 0.23
N TRP A 246 -25.58 3.95 -0.65
CA TRP A 246 -25.11 5.33 -0.76
C TRP A 246 -26.26 6.29 -1.11
N ARG A 247 -26.07 7.55 -0.78
CA ARG A 247 -26.90 8.68 -1.22
C ARG A 247 -26.04 9.91 -1.45
N LEU A 248 -26.49 10.80 -2.34
CA LEU A 248 -25.82 12.06 -2.60
C LEU A 248 -26.29 13.14 -1.61
N ARG A 249 -25.35 13.98 -1.18
CA ARG A 249 -25.66 15.22 -0.42
C ARG A 249 -26.24 16.27 -1.36
N ASP A 250 -25.57 16.47 -2.48
CA ASP A 250 -26.04 17.25 -3.62
C ASP A 250 -26.28 16.32 -4.82
N PRO A 251 -27.53 16.11 -5.26
CA PRO A 251 -27.85 15.30 -6.43
C PRO A 251 -27.21 15.79 -7.74
N ALA A 252 -26.87 17.08 -7.84
CA ALA A 252 -26.19 17.66 -9.00
C ALA A 252 -24.65 17.59 -8.89
N GLY A 253 -24.13 17.26 -7.70
CA GLY A 253 -22.70 17.16 -7.43
C GLY A 253 -22.09 15.83 -7.92
N PRO A 254 -20.75 15.72 -7.89
CA PRO A 254 -20.05 14.52 -8.35
C PRO A 254 -20.33 13.30 -7.45
N ARG A 255 -20.23 12.10 -8.00
CA ARG A 255 -20.29 10.84 -7.24
C ARG A 255 -18.93 10.53 -6.59
N ALA A 256 -18.56 11.32 -5.59
CA ALA A 256 -17.29 11.22 -4.86
C ALA A 256 -17.54 11.15 -3.35
N LEU A 257 -16.59 10.61 -2.58
CA LEU A 257 -16.71 10.46 -1.12
C LEU A 257 -17.17 11.74 -0.39
N ASP A 258 -16.73 12.92 -0.85
CA ASP A 258 -17.12 14.21 -0.27
C ASP A 258 -18.61 14.55 -0.41
N ASN A 259 -19.24 14.04 -1.46
CA ASN A 259 -20.64 14.31 -1.79
C ASN A 259 -21.54 13.08 -1.55
N MET A 260 -21.00 12.03 -0.90
CA MET A 260 -21.74 10.82 -0.58
C MET A 260 -21.85 10.60 0.92
N ASP A 261 -23.00 10.09 1.34
CA ASP A 261 -23.22 9.49 2.67
C ASP A 261 -23.79 8.08 2.51
N LEU A 262 -23.71 7.28 3.57
CA LEU A 262 -24.36 5.96 3.59
C LEU A 262 -25.88 6.11 3.63
N LEU A 263 -26.55 5.25 2.88
CA LEU A 263 -28.01 5.16 2.90
C LEU A 263 -28.50 4.56 4.22
N VAL A 264 -27.78 3.55 4.72
CA VAL A 264 -28.06 2.77 5.92
C VAL A 264 -26.76 2.65 6.72
N PRO A 265 -26.44 3.64 7.56
CA PRO A 265 -25.29 3.56 8.45
C PRO A 265 -25.60 2.67 9.67
N THR A 266 -24.72 1.72 9.95
CA THR A 266 -24.82 0.79 11.10
C THR A 266 -24.38 1.48 12.39
N TRP A 267 -23.17 2.02 12.39
CA TRP A 267 -22.58 2.77 13.51
C TRP A 267 -22.59 4.27 13.25
N ASN A 268 -22.60 4.66 11.97
CA ASN A 268 -22.49 6.04 11.53
C ASN A 268 -21.19 6.71 12.00
N ASN A 269 -20.09 5.96 11.95
CA ASN A 269 -18.75 6.45 12.27
C ASN A 269 -17.90 6.67 11.01
N ALA A 270 -16.76 7.33 11.18
CA ALA A 270 -15.88 7.67 10.07
C ALA A 270 -15.34 6.43 9.34
N ALA A 271 -14.99 5.36 10.07
CA ALA A 271 -14.44 4.15 9.48
C ALA A 271 -15.46 3.47 8.53
N GLU A 272 -16.72 3.38 8.95
CA GLU A 272 -17.81 2.81 8.16
C GLU A 272 -18.05 3.61 6.88
N ARG A 273 -18.22 4.93 7.02
CA ARG A 273 -18.47 5.82 5.89
C ARG A 273 -17.35 5.75 4.86
N VAL A 274 -16.10 5.90 5.29
CA VAL A 274 -14.94 5.96 4.38
C VAL A 274 -14.73 4.61 3.70
N PHE A 275 -14.74 3.50 4.45
CA PHE A 275 -14.44 2.19 3.88
C PHE A 275 -15.46 1.76 2.80
N TYR A 276 -16.75 1.95 3.07
CA TYR A 276 -17.82 1.57 2.13
C TYR A 276 -17.88 2.50 0.92
N LEU A 277 -17.82 3.82 1.14
CA LEU A 277 -17.99 4.78 0.05
C LEU A 277 -16.73 4.90 -0.84
N VAL A 278 -15.52 4.74 -0.30
CA VAL A 278 -14.31 4.66 -1.17
C VAL A 278 -14.35 3.40 -2.04
N THR A 279 -14.84 2.28 -1.52
CA THR A 279 -15.04 1.05 -2.33
C THR A 279 -16.05 1.29 -3.45
N THR A 280 -17.10 2.07 -3.16
CA THR A 280 -18.12 2.45 -4.14
C THR A 280 -17.57 3.41 -5.20
N GLU A 281 -16.84 4.44 -4.78
CA GLU A 281 -16.17 5.40 -5.67
C GLU A 281 -15.11 4.70 -6.54
N PHE A 282 -14.36 3.75 -5.98
CA PHE A 282 -13.40 2.93 -6.72
C PHE A 282 -14.10 2.12 -7.82
N ALA A 283 -15.24 1.50 -7.51
CA ALA A 283 -16.07 0.82 -8.49
C ALA A 283 -16.60 1.77 -9.59
N MET A 284 -16.95 3.02 -9.22
CA MET A 284 -17.37 4.06 -10.17
C MET A 284 -16.23 4.45 -11.11
N GLY A 285 -15.02 4.64 -10.59
CA GLY A 285 -13.83 4.96 -11.39
C GLY A 285 -13.42 3.85 -12.37
N LEU A 286 -13.83 2.60 -12.13
CA LEU A 286 -13.62 1.49 -13.06
C LEU A 286 -14.68 1.39 -14.17
N THR A 287 -15.71 2.24 -14.18
CA THR A 287 -16.78 2.21 -15.20
C THR A 287 -16.23 2.26 -16.65
N PRO A 288 -15.28 3.16 -17.01
CA PRO A 288 -14.80 3.24 -18.38
C PRO A 288 -14.02 2.00 -18.83
N VAL A 289 -13.48 1.21 -17.89
CA VAL A 289 -12.75 -0.04 -18.19
C VAL A 289 -13.65 -1.05 -18.88
N LEU A 290 -14.95 -1.11 -18.53
CA LEU A 290 -15.90 -1.99 -19.22
C LEU A 290 -15.99 -1.66 -20.70
N GLY A 291 -16.21 -0.39 -21.05
CA GLY A 291 -16.27 0.06 -22.45
C GLY A 291 -14.99 -0.28 -23.20
N ALA A 292 -13.83 0.02 -22.60
CA ALA A 292 -12.54 -0.28 -23.19
C ALA A 292 -12.27 -1.78 -23.41
N MET A 293 -12.75 -2.67 -22.54
CA MET A 293 -12.65 -4.12 -22.76
C MET A 293 -13.47 -4.57 -23.97
N LEU A 294 -14.68 -4.01 -24.16
CA LEU A 294 -15.52 -4.29 -25.33
C LEU A 294 -14.83 -3.81 -26.61
N ASP A 295 -14.34 -2.57 -26.60
CA ASP A 295 -13.69 -1.95 -27.75
C ASP A 295 -12.38 -2.68 -28.12
N ALA A 296 -11.65 -3.19 -27.13
CA ALA A 296 -10.47 -4.02 -27.36
C ALA A 296 -10.82 -5.35 -28.06
N GLN A 297 -11.91 -6.03 -27.67
CA GLN A 297 -12.34 -7.26 -28.34
C GLN A 297 -12.83 -6.99 -29.76
N GLU A 298 -13.54 -5.88 -29.99
CA GLU A 298 -13.93 -5.45 -31.33
C GLU A 298 -12.73 -5.17 -32.21
N ALA A 299 -11.72 -4.46 -31.69
CA ALA A 299 -10.47 -4.19 -32.40
C ALA A 299 -9.73 -5.49 -32.79
N VAL A 300 -9.70 -6.49 -31.90
CA VAL A 300 -9.13 -7.81 -32.22
C VAL A 300 -9.90 -8.51 -33.35
N VAL A 301 -11.24 -8.50 -33.31
CA VAL A 301 -12.06 -9.12 -34.36
C VAL A 301 -11.94 -8.37 -35.70
N ALA A 302 -11.76 -7.05 -35.65
CA ALA A 302 -11.54 -6.21 -36.82
C ALA A 302 -10.09 -6.25 -37.36
N ASP A 303 -9.16 -6.92 -36.65
CA ASP A 303 -7.72 -6.88 -36.92
C ASP A 303 -7.15 -5.43 -36.96
N ASP A 304 -7.58 -4.59 -36.01
CA ASP A 304 -7.13 -3.21 -35.87
C ASP A 304 -6.20 -3.04 -34.65
N PRO A 305 -4.87 -3.15 -34.83
CA PRO A 305 -3.91 -3.02 -33.74
C PRO A 305 -3.88 -1.60 -33.14
N ALA A 306 -4.19 -0.55 -33.91
CA ALA A 306 -4.17 0.82 -33.41
C ALA A 306 -5.37 1.10 -32.49
N ALA A 307 -6.56 0.60 -32.87
CA ALA A 307 -7.74 0.66 -32.01
C ALA A 307 -7.53 -0.15 -30.71
N LEU A 308 -6.90 -1.33 -30.80
CA LEU A 308 -6.57 -2.13 -29.63
C LEU A 308 -5.60 -1.39 -28.69
N GLU A 309 -4.57 -0.75 -29.22
CA GLU A 309 -3.64 0.06 -28.43
C GLU A 309 -4.39 1.15 -27.65
N GLY A 310 -5.27 1.90 -28.32
CA GLY A 310 -6.10 2.93 -27.68
C GLY A 310 -6.99 2.39 -26.56
N ALA A 311 -7.63 1.24 -26.77
CA ALA A 311 -8.47 0.60 -25.76
C ALA A 311 -7.65 0.13 -24.54
N LEU A 312 -6.48 -0.48 -24.75
CA LEU A 312 -5.58 -0.90 -23.67
C LEU A 312 -5.04 0.30 -22.88
N LEU A 313 -4.79 1.44 -23.53
CA LEU A 313 -4.38 2.68 -22.87
C LEU A 313 -5.48 3.23 -21.96
N VAL A 314 -6.75 3.15 -22.35
CA VAL A 314 -7.87 3.54 -21.48
C VAL A 314 -7.91 2.65 -20.23
N ILE A 315 -7.74 1.33 -20.39
CA ILE A 315 -7.69 0.41 -19.24
C ILE A 315 -6.51 0.76 -18.32
N LEU A 316 -5.32 0.96 -18.89
CA LEU A 316 -4.11 1.34 -18.15
C LEU A 316 -4.31 2.63 -17.35
N ASP A 317 -4.80 3.69 -17.99
CA ASP A 317 -5.03 5.00 -17.37
C ASP A 317 -6.03 4.91 -16.21
N GLN A 318 -7.16 4.22 -16.43
CA GLN A 318 -8.17 4.09 -15.39
C GLN A 318 -7.71 3.21 -14.22
N LEU A 319 -7.00 2.10 -14.47
CA LEU A 319 -6.38 1.30 -13.40
C LEU A 319 -5.39 2.13 -12.59
N GLN A 320 -4.58 2.97 -13.24
CA GLN A 320 -3.68 3.89 -12.56
C GLN A 320 -4.45 4.93 -11.76
N HIS A 321 -5.47 5.56 -12.34
CA HIS A 321 -6.29 6.57 -11.67
C HIS A 321 -6.94 6.04 -10.40
N VAL A 322 -7.70 4.94 -10.46
CA VAL A 322 -8.38 4.39 -9.28
C VAL A 322 -7.42 3.95 -8.19
N THR A 323 -6.24 3.44 -8.59
CA THR A 323 -5.20 2.98 -7.66
C THR A 323 -4.47 4.14 -6.99
N GLN A 324 -4.29 5.27 -7.68
CA GLN A 324 -3.43 6.37 -7.24
C GLN A 324 -4.20 7.59 -6.70
N ALA A 325 -5.46 7.79 -7.09
CA ALA A 325 -6.28 8.91 -6.66
C ALA A 325 -7.38 8.48 -5.68
N ILE A 326 -8.05 7.35 -5.94
CA ILE A 326 -9.22 6.94 -5.15
C ILE A 326 -8.81 6.02 -3.98
N TYR A 327 -8.08 4.94 -4.26
CA TYR A 327 -7.73 3.97 -3.23
C TYR A 327 -6.89 4.52 -2.05
N PRO A 328 -6.03 5.55 -2.23
CA PRO A 328 -5.33 6.16 -1.10
C PRO A 328 -6.26 6.80 -0.07
N GLN A 329 -7.51 7.15 -0.43
CA GLN A 329 -8.49 7.69 0.52
C GLN A 329 -8.82 6.73 1.67
N ILE A 330 -8.55 5.42 1.54
CA ILE A 330 -8.45 4.52 2.69
C ILE A 330 -7.13 4.82 3.41
N ASP A 331 -7.12 5.91 4.17
CA ASP A 331 -5.90 6.45 4.79
C ASP A 331 -5.92 6.26 6.33
N PRO A 332 -5.03 5.44 6.89
CA PRO A 332 -4.91 5.26 8.33
C PRO A 332 -4.20 6.43 9.04
N ASN A 333 -3.77 7.48 8.32
CA ASN A 333 -3.21 8.68 8.93
C ASN A 333 -4.32 9.49 9.65
N PRO A 334 -4.18 9.77 10.96
CA PRO A 334 -5.18 10.54 11.71
C PRO A 334 -5.41 11.97 11.22
N ARG A 335 -4.49 12.53 10.43
CA ARG A 335 -4.55 13.88 9.87
C ARG A 335 -5.08 13.92 8.43
N ALA A 336 -5.33 12.77 7.83
CA ALA A 336 -5.85 12.69 6.48
C ALA A 336 -7.21 13.41 6.40
N ARG A 337 -7.59 13.84 5.19
CA ARG A 337 -8.90 14.46 4.94
C ARG A 337 -10.07 13.56 5.35
N HIS A 338 -9.90 12.25 5.16
CA HIS A 338 -10.86 11.22 5.52
C HIS A 338 -10.14 10.09 6.29
N PRO A 339 -9.84 10.30 7.59
CA PRO A 339 -9.05 9.36 8.35
C PRO A 339 -9.85 8.08 8.61
N LEU A 340 -9.19 6.95 8.45
CA LEU A 340 -9.76 5.63 8.68
C LEU A 340 -8.91 4.89 9.72
N ASP A 341 -9.28 5.04 10.99
CA ASP A 341 -8.58 4.38 12.09
C ASP A 341 -8.74 2.85 12.02
N GLN A 342 -7.60 2.15 12.05
CA GLN A 342 -7.54 0.70 11.86
C GLN A 342 -8.15 -0.08 13.02
N VAL A 343 -8.07 0.44 14.26
CA VAL A 343 -8.65 -0.19 15.46
C VAL A 343 -10.16 -0.02 15.46
N LEU A 344 -10.66 1.19 15.16
CA LEU A 344 -12.08 1.46 14.98
C LEU A 344 -12.67 0.60 13.87
N TRP A 345 -12.00 0.51 12.72
CA TRP A 345 -12.41 -0.37 11.63
C TRP A 345 -12.46 -1.84 12.06
N ALA A 346 -11.42 -2.33 12.76
CA ALA A 346 -11.34 -3.73 13.19
C ALA A 346 -12.48 -4.15 14.11
N LYS A 347 -12.87 -3.26 15.03
CA LYS A 347 -13.93 -3.49 16.03
C LYS A 347 -15.34 -3.17 15.54
N THR A 348 -15.49 -2.56 14.37
CA THR A 348 -16.81 -2.22 13.82
C THR A 348 -16.95 -2.81 12.41
N VAL A 349 -16.54 -2.06 11.39
CA VAL A 349 -16.70 -2.38 9.97
C VAL A 349 -16.15 -3.75 9.57
N GLY A 350 -15.02 -4.16 10.16
CA GLY A 350 -14.34 -5.41 9.83
C GLY A 350 -15.21 -6.65 10.06
N THR A 351 -16.05 -6.62 11.10
CA THR A 351 -16.93 -7.74 11.49
C THR A 351 -18.23 -7.75 10.69
N ALA A 352 -18.63 -6.61 10.15
CA ALA A 352 -19.88 -6.42 9.39
C ALA A 352 -20.05 -7.37 8.20
N GLY A 353 -18.96 -7.81 7.57
CA GLY A 353 -19.03 -8.68 6.41
C GLY A 353 -18.87 -10.18 6.72
N VAL A 354 -18.75 -10.59 7.99
CA VAL A 354 -18.77 -12.01 8.36
C VAL A 354 -20.19 -12.56 8.12
N PRO A 355 -20.37 -13.69 7.40
CA PRO A 355 -21.69 -14.27 7.18
C PRO A 355 -22.35 -14.76 8.48
N ILE A 356 -23.65 -14.51 8.63
CA ILE A 356 -24.46 -14.98 9.77
C ILE A 356 -24.75 -16.48 9.67
N PHE A 357 -25.04 -16.97 8.47
CA PHE A 357 -25.39 -18.37 8.20
C PHE A 357 -24.22 -19.10 7.57
N ASP A 358 -24.08 -20.38 7.88
CA ASP A 358 -23.02 -21.20 7.30
C ASP A 358 -23.22 -21.31 5.78
N GLY A 359 -22.12 -21.22 5.05
CA GLY A 359 -22.13 -21.21 3.59
C GLY A 359 -22.74 -19.96 2.94
N ALA A 360 -23.31 -18.98 3.65
CA ALA A 360 -23.85 -17.79 2.99
C ALA A 360 -22.74 -16.96 2.28
N PRO A 361 -23.02 -16.31 1.13
CA PRO A 361 -22.04 -15.46 0.46
C PRO A 361 -21.67 -14.25 1.32
N SER A 362 -20.40 -13.88 1.31
CA SER A 362 -19.86 -12.73 2.04
C SER A 362 -19.65 -11.51 1.13
N PRO A 363 -19.86 -10.27 1.60
CA PRO A 363 -19.57 -9.05 0.87
C PRO A 363 -18.07 -8.71 0.91
N SER A 364 -17.23 -9.60 0.39
CA SER A 364 -15.77 -9.44 0.33
C SER A 364 -15.30 -8.87 -1.01
N GLY A 365 -14.07 -8.35 -1.07
CA GLY A 365 -13.47 -7.87 -2.34
C GLY A 365 -13.42 -8.93 -3.45
N THR A 366 -13.42 -10.22 -3.09
CA THR A 366 -13.53 -11.35 -4.03
C THR A 366 -14.90 -11.44 -4.73
N ALA A 367 -15.93 -10.72 -4.26
CA ALA A 367 -17.25 -10.60 -4.88
C ALA A 367 -17.39 -9.37 -5.80
N GLN A 368 -16.31 -8.61 -6.04
CA GLN A 368 -16.38 -7.40 -6.85
C GLN A 368 -16.41 -7.74 -8.36
N PRO A 369 -17.49 -7.44 -9.11
CA PRO A 369 -17.66 -7.93 -10.47
C PRO A 369 -16.66 -7.34 -11.48
N GLN A 370 -16.14 -6.12 -11.26
CA GLN A 370 -15.11 -5.52 -12.12
C GLN A 370 -13.84 -6.37 -12.16
N ILE A 371 -13.46 -6.96 -11.03
CA ILE A 371 -12.28 -7.83 -10.92
C ILE A 371 -12.51 -9.14 -11.69
N HIS A 372 -13.73 -9.68 -11.66
CA HIS A 372 -14.08 -10.88 -12.43
C HIS A 372 -14.11 -10.62 -13.94
N ALA A 373 -14.60 -9.44 -14.35
CA ALA A 373 -14.57 -9.03 -15.75
C ALA A 373 -13.12 -8.87 -16.25
N LEU A 374 -12.24 -8.25 -15.47
CA LEU A 374 -10.81 -8.16 -15.77
C LEU A 374 -10.15 -9.55 -15.78
N ASP A 375 -10.45 -10.42 -14.82
CA ASP A 375 -9.91 -11.79 -14.77
C ASP A 375 -10.36 -12.61 -16.00
N ALA A 376 -11.58 -12.41 -16.50
CA ALA A 376 -12.07 -13.03 -17.74
C ALA A 376 -11.37 -12.46 -18.99
N PHE A 377 -11.27 -11.13 -19.09
CA PHE A 377 -10.61 -10.42 -20.18
C PHE A 377 -9.12 -10.74 -20.30
N LEU A 378 -8.43 -10.89 -19.15
CA LEU A 378 -7.02 -11.28 -19.08
C LEU A 378 -6.80 -12.80 -19.10
N GLU A 379 -7.87 -13.58 -19.29
CA GLU A 379 -7.83 -15.04 -19.37
C GLU A 379 -7.20 -15.73 -18.16
N ARG A 380 -7.51 -15.30 -16.94
CA ARG A 380 -7.11 -16.04 -15.74
C ARG A 380 -7.59 -17.48 -15.84
N ARG A 381 -6.64 -18.42 -15.69
CA ARG A 381 -6.86 -19.87 -15.84
C ARG A 381 -6.89 -20.62 -14.51
N ASP A 382 -6.11 -20.16 -13.54
CA ASP A 382 -5.96 -20.84 -12.26
C ASP A 382 -6.75 -20.13 -11.14
N TYR A 383 -7.44 -20.93 -10.35
CA TYR A 383 -8.22 -20.54 -9.18
C TYR A 383 -7.97 -21.49 -8.00
N GLY A 384 -6.80 -22.16 -7.97
CA GLY A 384 -6.44 -23.17 -6.99
C GLY A 384 -6.24 -22.66 -5.56
N SER A 385 -5.80 -21.40 -5.39
CA SER A 385 -5.68 -20.77 -4.06
C SER A 385 -7.00 -20.70 -3.30
N LEU A 386 -6.94 -20.55 -1.97
CA LEU A 386 -8.15 -20.42 -1.14
C LEU A 386 -8.99 -19.20 -1.56
N VAL A 387 -8.31 -18.09 -1.88
CA VAL A 387 -8.95 -16.87 -2.39
C VAL A 387 -9.51 -17.07 -3.79
N GLY A 388 -8.83 -17.83 -4.67
CA GLY A 388 -9.32 -18.21 -6.00
C GLY A 388 -10.60 -19.06 -5.95
N GLN A 389 -10.63 -20.07 -5.08
CA GLN A 389 -11.81 -20.91 -4.85
C GLN A 389 -12.98 -20.08 -4.31
N GLN A 390 -12.72 -19.20 -3.33
CA GLN A 390 -13.75 -18.29 -2.81
C GLN A 390 -14.27 -17.33 -3.88
N SER A 391 -13.40 -16.82 -4.75
CA SER A 391 -13.78 -15.95 -5.87
C SER A 391 -14.77 -16.66 -6.81
N THR A 392 -14.46 -17.91 -7.19
CA THR A 392 -15.35 -18.73 -8.04
C THR A 392 -16.69 -19.02 -7.35
N TYR A 393 -16.66 -19.35 -6.06
CA TYR A 393 -17.86 -19.56 -5.25
C TYR A 393 -18.78 -18.34 -5.26
N LEU A 394 -18.24 -17.15 -5.00
CA LEU A 394 -19.02 -15.90 -4.93
C LEU A 394 -19.54 -15.46 -6.30
N ALA A 395 -18.81 -15.73 -7.38
CA ALA A 395 -19.27 -15.45 -8.74
C ALA A 395 -20.55 -16.22 -9.11
N GLY A 396 -20.76 -17.41 -8.52
CA GLY A 396 -22.01 -18.18 -8.69
C GLY A 396 -23.26 -17.49 -8.11
N TYR A 397 -23.08 -16.51 -7.22
CA TYR A 397 -24.17 -15.71 -6.64
C TYR A 397 -24.37 -14.37 -7.35
N PHE A 398 -23.66 -14.12 -8.45
CA PHE A 398 -23.86 -12.89 -9.21
C PHE A 398 -25.24 -12.86 -9.88
N PRO A 399 -25.83 -11.67 -10.04
CA PRO A 399 -27.00 -11.52 -10.90
C PRO A 399 -26.73 -12.00 -12.33
N ARG A 400 -27.79 -12.41 -13.03
CA ARG A 400 -27.71 -13.08 -14.35
C ARG A 400 -26.84 -12.33 -15.36
N HIS A 401 -27.04 -11.02 -15.50
CA HIS A 401 -26.33 -10.21 -16.49
C HIS A 401 -24.82 -10.14 -16.25
N TRP A 402 -24.39 -10.22 -14.99
CA TRP A 402 -22.97 -10.22 -14.65
C TRP A 402 -22.32 -11.56 -15.03
N GLN A 403 -23.01 -12.68 -14.77
CA GLN A 403 -22.54 -14.01 -15.18
C GLN A 403 -22.43 -14.11 -16.71
N GLU A 404 -23.45 -13.66 -17.43
CA GLU A 404 -23.47 -13.63 -18.91
C GLU A 404 -22.28 -12.84 -19.47
N LEU A 405 -21.98 -11.66 -18.90
CA LEU A 405 -20.88 -10.83 -19.37
C LEU A 405 -19.51 -11.47 -19.08
N VAL A 406 -19.29 -11.98 -17.86
CA VAL A 406 -18.02 -12.62 -17.49
C VAL A 406 -17.75 -13.83 -18.38
N ALA A 407 -18.78 -14.59 -18.76
CA ALA A 407 -18.65 -15.69 -19.72
C ALA A 407 -18.30 -15.16 -21.12
N ALA A 408 -19.02 -14.16 -21.63
CA ALA A 408 -18.83 -13.60 -22.96
C ALA A 408 -17.45 -12.93 -23.16
N LEU A 409 -16.88 -12.34 -22.11
CA LEU A 409 -15.54 -11.75 -22.14
C LEU A 409 -14.43 -12.78 -22.42
N ARG A 410 -14.68 -14.08 -22.25
CA ARG A 410 -13.69 -15.13 -22.53
C ARG A 410 -13.66 -15.57 -24.01
N GLU A 411 -14.60 -15.12 -24.84
CA GLU A 411 -14.73 -15.61 -26.22
C GLU A 411 -13.67 -15.04 -27.18
N VAL A 412 -13.19 -13.81 -26.94
CA VAL A 412 -12.17 -13.15 -27.78
C VAL A 412 -10.90 -12.92 -26.96
N SER A 413 -9.80 -13.52 -27.43
CA SER A 413 -8.50 -13.48 -26.76
C SER A 413 -7.67 -12.28 -27.21
N VAL A 414 -7.65 -11.22 -26.39
CA VAL A 414 -6.75 -10.07 -26.58
C VAL A 414 -5.29 -10.48 -26.37
N ARG A 415 -5.03 -11.36 -25.40
CA ARG A 415 -3.68 -11.86 -25.09
C ARG A 415 -3.06 -12.56 -26.29
N GLN A 416 -3.78 -13.50 -26.90
CA GLN A 416 -3.30 -14.26 -28.05
C GLN A 416 -3.01 -13.35 -29.24
N TYR A 417 -3.89 -12.37 -29.51
CA TYR A 417 -3.68 -11.38 -30.57
C TYR A 417 -2.39 -10.57 -30.34
N VAL A 418 -2.14 -10.10 -29.12
CA VAL A 418 -0.91 -9.37 -28.77
C VAL A 418 0.34 -10.25 -28.95
N GLU A 419 0.28 -11.52 -28.53
CA GLU A 419 1.36 -12.50 -28.73
C GLU A 419 1.67 -12.71 -30.22
N ASP A 420 0.63 -12.90 -31.04
CA ASP A 420 0.71 -13.22 -32.47
C ASP A 420 1.12 -12.02 -33.34
N SER A 421 0.72 -10.80 -32.96
CA SER A 421 0.99 -9.57 -33.72
C SER A 421 2.49 -9.26 -33.92
N ARG A 422 3.36 -9.81 -33.06
CA ARG A 422 4.79 -9.48 -32.94
C ARG A 422 5.10 -7.99 -32.74
N SER A 423 4.09 -7.15 -32.48
CA SER A 423 4.25 -5.72 -32.24
C SER A 423 4.83 -5.47 -30.84
N SER A 424 6.05 -4.93 -30.79
CA SER A 424 6.66 -4.53 -29.52
C SER A 424 5.88 -3.41 -28.82
N ALA A 425 5.22 -2.54 -29.58
CA ALA A 425 4.39 -1.48 -29.04
C ALA A 425 3.16 -2.03 -28.30
N LEU A 426 2.39 -2.90 -28.95
CA LEU A 426 1.24 -3.55 -28.33
C LEU A 426 1.63 -4.38 -27.10
N ARG A 427 2.72 -5.14 -27.21
CA ARG A 427 3.25 -5.91 -26.07
C ARG A 427 3.66 -5.00 -24.91
N GLY A 428 4.27 -3.85 -25.21
CA GLY A 428 4.64 -2.84 -24.21
C GLY A 428 3.42 -2.31 -23.45
N VAL A 429 2.39 -1.88 -24.17
CA VAL A 429 1.15 -1.34 -23.57
C VAL A 429 0.40 -2.41 -22.78
N TYR A 430 0.25 -3.62 -23.34
CA TYR A 430 -0.38 -4.74 -22.64
C TYR A 430 0.34 -5.08 -21.32
N ASN A 431 1.68 -5.15 -21.35
CA ASN A 431 2.48 -5.42 -20.16
C ASN A 431 2.40 -4.27 -19.13
N ALA A 432 2.32 -3.02 -19.59
CA ALA A 432 2.11 -1.87 -18.71
C ALA A 432 0.75 -1.94 -18.00
N MET A 433 -0.33 -2.24 -18.74
CA MET A 433 -1.68 -2.46 -18.20
C MET A 433 -1.67 -3.61 -17.18
N LEU A 434 -1.09 -4.75 -17.55
CA LEU A 434 -0.97 -5.90 -16.65
C LEU A 434 -0.20 -5.54 -15.38
N ASN A 435 0.93 -4.83 -15.49
CA ASN A 435 1.70 -4.39 -14.33
C ASN A 435 0.94 -3.37 -13.45
N ALA A 436 0.12 -2.51 -14.04
CA ALA A 436 -0.78 -1.63 -13.29
C ALA A 436 -1.86 -2.40 -12.52
N TYR A 437 -2.23 -3.60 -12.99
CA TYR A 437 -3.19 -4.48 -12.30
C TYR A 437 -2.50 -5.40 -11.26
N VAL A 438 -1.58 -6.27 -11.67
CA VAL A 438 -1.00 -7.34 -10.83
C VAL A 438 0.40 -7.06 -10.30
N GLY A 439 1.06 -5.97 -10.73
CA GLY A 439 2.41 -5.64 -10.29
C GLY A 439 2.50 -5.32 -8.80
N ASP A 440 3.71 -5.35 -8.23
CA ASP A 440 3.95 -5.00 -6.82
C ASP A 440 3.46 -3.60 -6.45
N ARG A 441 3.48 -2.67 -7.41
CA ARG A 441 2.96 -1.30 -7.28
C ARG A 441 1.64 -1.07 -8.03
N GLY A 442 1.10 -2.13 -8.64
CA GLY A 442 -0.22 -2.11 -9.24
C GLY A 442 -1.31 -2.27 -8.18
N TRP A 443 -2.56 -2.31 -8.64
CA TRP A 443 -3.74 -2.43 -7.79
C TRP A 443 -3.62 -3.60 -6.79
N MET A 444 -3.37 -4.82 -7.28
CA MET A 444 -3.33 -6.01 -6.44
C MET A 444 -2.16 -6.02 -5.44
N GLY A 445 -1.00 -5.45 -5.84
CA GLY A 445 0.14 -5.30 -4.94
C GLY A 445 -0.12 -4.32 -3.80
N LEU A 446 -0.68 -3.15 -4.12
CA LEU A 446 -1.04 -2.15 -3.10
C LEU A 446 -2.21 -2.60 -2.22
N HIS A 447 -3.19 -3.32 -2.80
CA HIS A 447 -4.27 -3.94 -2.04
C HIS A 447 -3.74 -4.95 -1.03
N ARG A 448 -2.82 -5.84 -1.44
CA ARG A 448 -2.16 -6.81 -0.56
C ARG A 448 -1.50 -6.12 0.64
N ILE A 449 -0.67 -5.10 0.41
CA ILE A 449 0.04 -4.38 1.47
C ILE A 449 -0.94 -3.67 2.41
N LYS A 450 -1.98 -3.01 1.86
CA LYS A 450 -2.99 -2.33 2.68
C LYS A 450 -3.80 -3.34 3.50
N ALA A 451 -4.22 -4.46 2.90
CA ALA A 451 -4.91 -5.55 3.60
C ALA A 451 -4.05 -6.14 4.72
N TYR A 452 -2.75 -6.37 4.50
CA TYR A 452 -1.82 -6.81 5.55
C TYR A 452 -1.82 -5.84 6.73
N GLY A 453 -1.66 -4.53 6.48
CA GLY A 453 -1.62 -3.52 7.55
C GLY A 453 -2.90 -3.47 8.38
N PHE A 454 -4.07 -3.57 7.74
CA PHE A 454 -5.36 -3.59 8.42
C PHE A 454 -5.61 -4.89 9.19
N LEU A 455 -5.30 -6.05 8.59
CA LEU A 455 -5.52 -7.34 9.23
C LEU A 455 -4.55 -7.56 10.39
N GLU A 456 -3.29 -7.15 10.28
CA GLU A 456 -2.35 -7.24 11.39
C GLU A 456 -2.90 -6.49 12.62
N VAL A 457 -3.27 -5.21 12.45
CA VAL A 457 -3.84 -4.44 13.56
C VAL A 457 -5.11 -5.10 14.08
N ALA A 458 -6.00 -5.55 13.19
CA ALA A 458 -7.27 -6.14 13.58
C ALA A 458 -7.09 -7.40 14.45
N PHE A 459 -6.21 -8.32 14.06
CA PHE A 459 -5.95 -9.53 14.84
C PHE A 459 -5.24 -9.23 16.17
N LYS A 460 -4.41 -8.19 16.21
CA LYS A 460 -3.76 -7.72 17.45
C LYS A 460 -4.72 -7.09 18.46
N VAL A 461 -5.82 -6.50 17.98
CA VAL A 461 -6.88 -5.92 18.84
C VAL A 461 -8.09 -6.84 19.05
N GLY A 462 -7.89 -8.16 18.87
CA GLY A 462 -8.83 -9.19 19.29
C GLY A 462 -9.67 -9.84 18.19
N ARG A 463 -9.59 -9.39 16.93
CA ARG A 463 -10.33 -10.03 15.83
C ARG A 463 -9.71 -11.39 15.49
N GLN A 464 -10.51 -12.45 15.41
CA GLN A 464 -10.01 -13.80 15.14
C GLN A 464 -10.38 -14.35 13.76
N VAL A 465 -11.21 -13.64 12.99
CA VAL A 465 -11.74 -14.12 11.71
C VAL A 465 -11.75 -13.02 10.66
N THR A 466 -11.39 -13.37 9.42
CA THR A 466 -11.47 -12.47 8.26
C THR A 466 -12.91 -12.31 7.78
N THR A 467 -13.19 -11.26 6.99
CA THR A 467 -14.55 -10.92 6.55
C THR A 467 -15.21 -12.05 5.74
N GLY A 468 -14.44 -12.86 5.02
CA GLY A 468 -14.97 -14.03 4.30
C GLY A 468 -15.11 -15.31 5.13
N ALA A 469 -14.84 -15.27 6.44
CA ALA A 469 -14.78 -16.42 7.34
C ALA A 469 -13.82 -17.56 6.93
N ARG A 470 -12.99 -17.37 5.89
CA ARG A 470 -12.06 -18.39 5.36
C ARG A 470 -10.78 -18.53 6.17
N PHE A 471 -10.36 -17.46 6.84
CA PHE A 471 -9.17 -17.46 7.69
C PHE A 471 -9.57 -17.12 9.11
N THR A 472 -9.25 -18.04 10.03
CA THR A 472 -9.43 -17.91 11.47
C THR A 472 -8.11 -18.14 12.21
N GLY A 473 -7.97 -17.57 13.40
CA GLY A 473 -6.85 -17.86 14.29
C GLY A 473 -6.65 -16.80 15.37
N LEU A 474 -5.86 -17.15 16.38
CA LEU A 474 -5.50 -16.28 17.49
C LEU A 474 -4.39 -15.30 17.09
N PHE A 475 -4.13 -14.33 17.95
CA PHE A 475 -3.00 -13.40 17.82
C PHE A 475 -1.67 -14.13 17.56
N LYS A 476 -1.40 -15.22 18.29
CA LYS A 476 -0.15 -15.99 18.17
C LYS A 476 -0.02 -16.76 16.86
N ASP A 477 -1.13 -17.08 16.19
CA ASP A 477 -1.14 -17.84 14.94
C ASP A 477 -0.70 -17.01 13.74
N ARG A 478 -0.62 -15.69 13.91
CA ARG A 478 -0.24 -14.71 12.87
C ARG A 478 -1.03 -14.92 11.58
N THR A 479 -2.33 -15.14 11.68
CA THR A 479 -3.21 -15.49 10.55
C THR A 479 -3.11 -14.48 9.39
N TRP A 480 -2.85 -13.20 9.66
CA TRP A 480 -2.60 -12.18 8.64
C TRP A 480 -1.40 -12.51 7.73
N ASP A 481 -0.37 -13.22 8.22
CA ASP A 481 0.77 -13.66 7.40
C ASP A 481 0.38 -14.75 6.38
N LYS A 482 -0.60 -15.60 6.74
CA LYS A 482 -1.19 -16.62 5.86
C LYS A 482 -2.04 -15.93 4.78
N VAL A 483 -2.88 -14.98 5.18
CA VAL A 483 -3.69 -14.18 4.24
C VAL A 483 -2.81 -13.43 3.24
N ASP A 484 -1.72 -12.81 3.69
CA ASP A 484 -0.76 -12.15 2.81
C ASP A 484 -0.10 -13.09 1.80
N GLY A 485 0.24 -14.32 2.24
CA GLY A 485 0.73 -15.37 1.36
C GLY A 485 -0.27 -15.73 0.27
N GLU A 486 -1.53 -15.96 0.65
CA GLU A 486 -2.61 -16.27 -0.29
C GLU A 486 -2.90 -15.10 -1.25
N LEU A 487 -2.85 -13.85 -0.78
CA LEU A 487 -2.98 -12.67 -1.63
C LEU A 487 -1.81 -12.52 -2.61
N ALA A 488 -0.61 -12.95 -2.25
CA ALA A 488 0.53 -13.01 -3.17
C ALA A 488 0.32 -14.09 -4.23
N VAL A 489 -0.12 -15.30 -3.83
CA VAL A 489 -0.41 -16.40 -4.76
C VAL A 489 -1.51 -16.01 -5.75
N VAL A 490 -2.66 -15.52 -5.28
CA VAL A 490 -3.79 -15.15 -6.14
C VAL A 490 -3.46 -14.01 -7.10
N ARG A 491 -2.51 -13.14 -6.75
CA ARG A 491 -2.01 -12.10 -7.63
C ARG A 491 -1.15 -12.69 -8.75
N GLU A 492 -0.28 -13.63 -8.44
CA GLU A 492 0.55 -14.31 -9.46
C GLU A 492 -0.27 -15.28 -10.33
N GLU A 493 -1.35 -15.89 -9.83
CA GLU A 493 -2.31 -16.66 -10.65
C GLU A 493 -2.93 -15.85 -11.81
N ARG A 494 -2.96 -14.52 -11.68
CA ARG A 494 -3.45 -13.58 -12.69
C ARG A 494 -2.39 -13.14 -13.68
N ARG A 495 -1.12 -13.52 -13.49
CA ARG A 495 -0.04 -13.14 -14.40
C ARG A 495 -0.04 -14.12 -15.59
N PRO A 496 -0.47 -13.70 -16.79
CA PRO A 496 -0.42 -14.56 -17.95
C PRO A 496 1.06 -14.78 -18.39
N PRO A 497 1.35 -15.86 -19.14
CA PRO A 497 2.70 -16.19 -19.62
C PRO A 497 3.14 -15.31 -20.82
N VAL A 498 2.97 -13.99 -20.75
CA VAL A 498 3.24 -13.06 -21.87
C VAL A 498 4.64 -12.46 -21.74
N GLY A 499 5.66 -13.19 -22.19
CA GLY A 499 7.04 -12.71 -22.30
C GLY A 499 7.64 -12.10 -21.01
N ALA A 500 8.85 -11.55 -21.11
CA ALA A 500 9.44 -10.81 -19.99
C ALA A 500 8.80 -9.41 -19.89
N PRO A 501 8.51 -8.88 -18.68
CA PRO A 501 7.90 -7.57 -18.47
C PRO A 501 8.93 -6.42 -18.64
N VAL A 502 9.72 -6.48 -19.71
CA VAL A 502 10.78 -5.53 -20.04
C VAL A 502 10.58 -4.98 -21.44
N VAL A 503 11.06 -3.77 -21.63
CA VAL A 503 11.23 -3.15 -22.95
C VAL A 503 12.72 -3.03 -23.23
N PHE A 504 13.10 -3.05 -24.49
CA PHE A 504 14.51 -2.92 -24.87
C PHE A 504 14.77 -1.58 -25.50
N GLY A 505 15.73 -0.84 -24.93
CA GLY A 505 16.19 0.43 -25.47
C GLY A 505 17.61 0.36 -26.00
N THR A 506 17.98 1.33 -26.84
CA THR A 506 19.35 1.48 -27.34
C THR A 506 19.97 2.74 -26.77
N ALA A 507 21.05 2.61 -26.02
CA ALA A 507 21.79 3.76 -25.50
C ALA A 507 22.32 4.60 -26.66
N ARG A 508 22.06 5.91 -26.66
CA ARG A 508 22.68 6.87 -27.57
C ARG A 508 23.96 7.43 -26.94
N ARG A 509 24.81 8.06 -27.75
CA ARG A 509 26.06 8.65 -27.26
C ARG A 509 25.77 9.74 -26.21
N GLY A 510 26.14 9.49 -24.97
CA GLY A 510 25.89 10.36 -23.82
C GLY A 510 26.99 11.40 -23.60
N ARG A 511 26.69 12.40 -22.75
CA ARG A 511 27.63 13.44 -22.30
C ARG A 511 28.12 13.12 -20.89
N VAL A 512 29.43 13.00 -20.68
CA VAL A 512 30.04 12.80 -19.36
C VAL A 512 30.69 14.11 -18.90
N VAL A 513 30.27 14.60 -17.74
CA VAL A 513 30.87 15.76 -17.08
C VAL A 513 31.66 15.25 -15.87
N THR A 514 32.92 15.66 -15.74
CA THR A 514 33.80 15.27 -14.64
C THR A 514 34.23 16.53 -13.92
N GLY A 515 33.90 16.62 -12.62
CA GLY A 515 34.32 17.74 -11.80
C GLY A 515 35.76 17.60 -11.28
N GLU A 516 36.29 18.66 -10.68
CA GLU A 516 37.69 18.71 -10.22
C GLU A 516 38.03 17.63 -9.18
N SER A 517 37.02 17.20 -8.39
CA SER A 517 37.15 16.12 -7.41
C SER A 517 37.26 14.72 -8.01
N GLY A 518 37.18 14.57 -9.33
CA GLY A 518 37.11 13.29 -10.05
C GLY A 518 35.73 12.63 -10.04
N ALA A 519 34.75 13.21 -9.33
CA ALA A 519 33.35 12.82 -9.43
C ALA A 519 32.82 13.15 -10.83
N TRP A 520 31.95 12.29 -11.36
CA TRP A 520 31.43 12.46 -12.71
C TRP A 520 29.92 12.17 -12.76
N THR A 521 29.26 12.79 -13.73
CA THR A 521 27.85 12.57 -14.06
C THR A 521 27.72 12.29 -15.55
N CYS A 522 26.96 11.26 -15.92
CA CYS A 522 26.66 10.91 -17.30
C CYS A 522 25.20 11.25 -17.61
N TYR A 523 24.99 12.07 -18.63
CA TYR A 523 23.68 12.37 -19.23
C TYR A 523 23.50 11.43 -20.41
N LEU A 524 22.48 10.57 -20.32
CA LEU A 524 22.26 9.48 -21.27
C LEU A 524 20.85 9.54 -21.85
N ASP A 525 20.76 9.48 -23.17
CA ASP A 525 19.51 9.28 -23.88
C ASP A 525 19.42 7.82 -24.31
N ILE A 526 18.26 7.20 -24.10
CA ILE A 526 17.99 5.82 -24.51
C ILE A 526 16.84 5.84 -25.51
N ASP A 527 17.08 5.38 -26.73
CA ASP A 527 16.07 5.24 -27.76
C ASP A 527 15.13 4.08 -27.43
N VAL A 528 13.84 4.36 -27.34
CA VAL A 528 12.77 3.39 -27.06
C VAL A 528 11.66 3.47 -28.11
N THR A 529 11.96 4.05 -29.27
CA THR A 529 10.99 4.22 -30.37
C THR A 529 10.37 2.87 -30.77
N GLY A 530 9.04 2.83 -30.87
CA GLY A 530 8.29 1.63 -31.25
C GLY A 530 8.20 0.54 -30.18
N GLN A 531 8.65 0.80 -28.94
CA GLN A 531 8.57 -0.15 -27.83
C GLN A 531 7.29 -0.01 -26.98
N GLY A 532 6.39 0.93 -27.31
CA GLY A 532 5.15 1.16 -26.55
C GLY A 532 5.39 1.61 -25.11
N VAL A 533 6.42 2.43 -24.91
CA VAL A 533 6.82 2.89 -23.57
C VAL A 533 5.98 4.09 -23.17
N HIS A 534 5.11 3.89 -22.19
CA HIS A 534 4.37 4.97 -21.53
C HIS A 534 4.91 5.18 -20.13
N HIS A 535 5.17 6.44 -19.79
CA HIS A 535 5.52 6.85 -18.44
C HIS A 535 5.00 8.27 -18.21
N LEU A 536 4.73 8.62 -16.96
CA LEU A 536 4.41 10.00 -16.59
C LEU A 536 5.62 10.65 -15.91
N PRO A 537 5.67 11.99 -15.82
CA PRO A 537 6.73 12.69 -15.10
C PRO A 537 6.88 12.16 -13.67
N GLY A 538 8.13 12.00 -13.24
CA GLY A 538 8.49 11.47 -11.91
C GLY A 538 8.67 9.95 -11.86
N ASP A 539 8.27 9.22 -12.91
CA ASP A 539 8.55 7.78 -13.00
C ASP A 539 10.05 7.48 -13.05
N ARG A 540 10.36 6.23 -12.72
CA ARG A 540 11.71 5.70 -12.82
C ARG A 540 11.79 4.66 -13.92
N VAL A 541 13.01 4.41 -14.38
CA VAL A 541 13.36 3.24 -15.18
C VAL A 541 14.33 2.38 -14.38
N GLY A 542 14.03 1.09 -14.27
CA GLY A 542 14.97 0.07 -13.85
C GLY A 542 15.85 -0.32 -15.02
N VAL A 543 17.17 -0.28 -14.83
CA VAL A 543 18.16 -0.76 -15.80
C VAL A 543 18.83 -2.02 -15.26
N LEU A 544 18.85 -3.07 -16.06
CA LEU A 544 19.58 -4.29 -15.72
C LEU A 544 21.05 -4.15 -16.14
N ALA A 545 21.95 -4.10 -15.16
CA ALA A 545 23.36 -3.83 -15.42
C ALA A 545 24.14 -5.10 -15.77
N GLU A 546 25.25 -4.92 -16.50
CA GLU A 546 26.23 -5.96 -16.78
C GLU A 546 27.63 -5.57 -16.27
N HIS A 547 28.32 -6.53 -15.67
CA HIS A 547 29.71 -6.35 -15.24
C HIS A 547 30.69 -6.34 -16.42
N ASP A 548 31.77 -5.58 -16.30
CA ASP A 548 32.87 -5.60 -17.29
C ASP A 548 33.73 -6.86 -17.18
N ASP A 549 34.47 -7.09 -18.27
CA ASP A 549 35.38 -8.21 -18.41
C ASP A 549 36.51 -8.22 -17.36
N ASP A 550 36.93 -7.08 -16.81
CA ASP A 550 37.97 -7.06 -15.77
C ASP A 550 37.45 -7.67 -14.46
N LEU A 551 36.29 -7.22 -13.98
CA LEU A 551 35.67 -7.79 -12.77
C LEU A 551 35.31 -9.26 -12.95
N VAL A 552 34.76 -9.63 -14.12
CA VAL A 552 34.42 -11.02 -14.43
C VAL A 552 35.67 -11.89 -14.43
N ARG A 553 36.74 -11.47 -15.14
CA ARG A 553 38.00 -12.22 -15.20
C ARG A 553 38.63 -12.43 -13.83
N ARG A 554 38.61 -11.41 -12.95
CA ARG A 554 39.10 -11.54 -11.57
C ARG A 554 38.28 -12.56 -10.77
N THR A 555 36.97 -12.58 -10.98
CA THR A 555 36.06 -13.50 -10.29
C THR A 555 36.21 -14.93 -10.80
N VAL A 556 36.36 -15.13 -12.12
CA VAL A 556 36.69 -16.45 -12.72
C VAL A 556 38.00 -17.00 -12.16
N ALA A 557 39.04 -16.16 -12.09
CA ALA A 557 40.31 -16.55 -11.49
C ALA A 557 40.18 -16.94 -10.01
N ALA A 558 39.40 -16.17 -9.24
CA ALA A 558 39.15 -16.47 -7.82
C ALA A 558 38.27 -17.72 -7.60
N LEU A 559 37.46 -18.12 -8.59
CA LEU A 559 36.70 -19.38 -8.60
C LEU A 559 37.52 -20.59 -9.09
N GLN A 560 38.77 -20.37 -9.53
CA GLN A 560 39.62 -21.39 -10.12
C GLN A 560 38.97 -22.09 -11.33
N ALA A 561 38.31 -21.29 -12.17
CA ALA A 561 37.58 -21.73 -13.35
C ALA A 561 38.21 -21.20 -14.65
N THR A 562 37.84 -21.77 -15.80
CA THR A 562 38.15 -21.25 -17.14
C THR A 562 37.14 -20.18 -17.58
N GLY A 563 35.91 -20.27 -17.08
CA GLY A 563 34.77 -19.43 -17.44
C GLY A 563 33.84 -20.04 -18.48
N ASP A 564 34.22 -21.15 -19.11
CA ASP A 564 33.43 -21.86 -20.13
C ASP A 564 32.56 -22.98 -19.54
N GLU A 565 32.68 -23.23 -18.23
CA GLU A 565 31.88 -24.23 -17.52
C GLU A 565 30.40 -23.89 -17.61
N LEU A 566 29.58 -24.89 -17.95
CA LEU A 566 28.13 -24.73 -18.02
C LEU A 566 27.53 -24.88 -16.63
N VAL A 567 26.90 -23.81 -16.15
CA VAL A 567 26.26 -23.76 -14.84
C VAL A 567 24.75 -23.85 -14.99
N PRO A 568 24.09 -24.83 -14.37
CA PRO A 568 22.64 -24.93 -14.34
C PRO A 568 21.98 -23.77 -13.58
N LEU A 569 20.86 -23.27 -14.11
CA LEU A 569 20.14 -22.13 -13.54
C LEU A 569 19.01 -22.58 -12.60
N THR A 570 18.89 -21.92 -11.46
CA THR A 570 17.71 -22.04 -10.60
C THR A 570 16.52 -21.31 -11.23
N PRO A 571 15.26 -21.57 -10.81
CA PRO A 571 14.09 -20.87 -11.33
C PRO A 571 14.18 -19.33 -11.23
N SER A 572 14.74 -18.80 -10.13
CA SER A 572 14.96 -17.35 -9.97
C SER A 572 15.97 -16.79 -10.97
N TRP A 573 17.02 -17.55 -11.27
CA TRP A 573 18.01 -17.20 -12.28
C TRP A 573 17.43 -17.24 -13.70
N ARG A 574 16.62 -18.26 -14.03
CA ARG A 574 15.93 -18.35 -15.33
C ARG A 574 15.03 -17.14 -15.56
N ALA A 575 14.22 -16.77 -14.58
CA ALA A 575 13.37 -15.58 -14.65
C ALA A 575 14.19 -14.29 -14.82
N ALA A 576 15.30 -14.14 -14.09
CA ALA A 576 16.16 -12.95 -14.20
C ALA A 576 16.89 -12.87 -15.55
N VAL A 577 17.31 -14.01 -16.11
CA VAL A 577 18.01 -14.10 -17.39
C VAL A 577 17.04 -13.88 -18.56
N ALA A 578 15.80 -14.35 -18.48
CA ALA A 578 14.76 -14.15 -19.49
C ALA A 578 14.45 -12.65 -19.77
N CYS A 579 14.76 -11.76 -18.81
CA CYS A 579 14.68 -10.32 -19.00
C CYS A 579 15.80 -9.73 -19.90
N ARG A 580 16.75 -10.54 -20.36
CA ARG A 580 17.85 -10.12 -21.23
C ARG A 580 17.59 -10.54 -22.67
N GLU A 581 17.98 -9.68 -23.59
CA GLU A 581 17.78 -9.90 -25.02
C GLU A 581 18.49 -11.19 -25.46
N GLY A 582 17.74 -12.11 -26.08
CA GLY A 582 18.26 -13.37 -26.58
C GLY A 582 18.34 -14.52 -25.57
N TYR A 583 17.86 -14.34 -24.33
CA TYR A 583 17.96 -15.37 -23.28
C TYR A 583 16.61 -15.82 -22.70
N GLY A 584 15.54 -15.81 -23.51
CA GLY A 584 14.17 -16.09 -23.06
C GLY A 584 13.95 -17.48 -22.43
N GLU A 585 14.53 -18.53 -23.02
CA GLU A 585 14.43 -19.92 -22.53
C GLU A 585 15.83 -20.53 -22.44
N VAL A 586 16.46 -20.40 -21.26
CA VAL A 586 17.83 -20.87 -21.01
C VAL A 586 17.87 -21.60 -19.68
N ASP A 587 18.34 -22.85 -19.68
CA ASP A 587 18.50 -23.67 -18.46
C ASP A 587 19.95 -23.75 -17.96
N VAL A 588 20.94 -23.48 -18.83
CA VAL A 588 22.37 -23.50 -18.51
C VAL A 588 23.08 -22.30 -19.14
N LEU A 589 24.08 -21.74 -18.46
CA LEU A 589 24.91 -20.66 -19.00
C LEU A 589 26.41 -20.94 -18.77
N PRO A 590 27.29 -20.53 -19.70
CA PRO A 590 28.72 -20.42 -19.41
C PRO A 590 28.95 -19.54 -18.19
N LEU A 591 29.81 -19.97 -17.28
CA LEU A 591 30.10 -19.28 -16.01
C LEU A 591 30.49 -17.82 -16.25
N ARG A 592 31.24 -17.51 -17.31
CA ARG A 592 31.59 -16.12 -17.64
C ARG A 592 30.38 -15.24 -17.93
N THR A 593 29.37 -15.78 -18.62
CA THR A 593 28.13 -15.08 -18.96
C THR A 593 27.27 -14.92 -17.72
N LEU A 594 27.20 -15.99 -16.91
CA LEU A 594 26.52 -15.96 -15.62
C LEU A 594 27.10 -14.86 -14.70
N LEU A 595 28.44 -14.77 -14.61
CA LEU A 595 29.13 -13.75 -13.82
C LEU A 595 28.91 -12.32 -14.32
N ARG A 596 28.72 -12.10 -15.64
CA ARG A 596 28.31 -10.78 -16.17
C ARG A 596 26.95 -10.36 -15.64
N PHE A 597 26.08 -11.31 -15.33
CA PHE A 597 24.71 -11.10 -14.89
C PHE A 597 24.51 -11.30 -13.37
N ALA A 598 25.54 -11.76 -12.65
CA ALA A 598 25.52 -12.02 -11.21
C ALA A 598 25.76 -10.73 -10.43
N ARG A 599 25.24 -10.65 -9.21
CA ARG A 599 25.54 -9.56 -8.29
C ARG A 599 26.92 -9.74 -7.66
N LEU A 600 27.96 -9.26 -8.34
CA LEU A 600 29.35 -9.40 -7.88
C LEU A 600 29.79 -8.31 -6.89
N ARG A 601 29.04 -7.19 -6.82
CA ARG A 601 29.34 -6.07 -5.93
C ARG A 601 28.10 -5.25 -5.56
N PRO A 602 27.95 -4.83 -4.29
CA PRO A 602 28.67 -5.31 -3.12
C PRO A 602 28.17 -6.70 -2.68
N ILE A 603 28.93 -7.40 -1.83
CA ILE A 603 28.48 -8.65 -1.21
C ILE A 603 27.32 -8.37 -0.26
N GLY A 604 26.13 -8.83 -0.64
CA GLY A 604 24.94 -8.69 0.18
C GLY A 604 25.04 -9.52 1.47
N ARG A 605 24.43 -9.04 2.54
CA ARG A 605 24.50 -9.69 3.87
C ARG A 605 23.98 -11.13 3.89
N GLU A 606 22.96 -11.45 3.10
CA GLU A 606 22.45 -12.83 3.02
C GLU A 606 23.44 -13.76 2.31
N VAL A 607 24.11 -13.27 1.27
CA VAL A 607 25.23 -13.98 0.63
C VAL A 607 26.35 -14.19 1.64
N ALA A 608 26.69 -13.14 2.40
CA ALA A 608 27.73 -13.22 3.43
C ALA A 608 27.45 -14.27 4.51
N LYS A 609 26.21 -14.30 5.03
CA LYS A 609 25.76 -15.33 6.00
C LYS A 609 25.79 -16.74 5.41
N ARG A 610 25.38 -16.91 4.15
CA ARG A 610 25.45 -18.22 3.47
C ARG A 610 26.89 -18.69 3.32
N LEU A 611 27.78 -17.82 2.85
CA LEU A 611 29.21 -18.11 2.70
C LEU A 611 29.88 -18.45 4.04
N VAL A 612 29.54 -17.76 5.12
CA VAL A 612 29.98 -18.10 6.49
C VAL A 612 29.61 -19.55 6.84
N LYS A 613 28.33 -19.92 6.64
CA LYS A 613 27.83 -21.26 6.99
C LYS A 613 28.50 -22.36 6.18
N LEU A 614 28.86 -22.08 4.93
CA LEU A 614 29.48 -23.06 4.03
C LEU A 614 30.97 -23.30 4.33
N THR A 615 31.68 -22.32 4.89
CA THR A 615 33.15 -22.30 4.87
C THR A 615 33.81 -22.36 6.24
N ALA A 616 33.10 -21.98 7.32
CA ALA A 616 33.64 -21.87 8.68
C ALA A 616 34.94 -21.02 8.79
N VAL A 617 35.26 -20.20 7.79
CA VAL A 617 36.50 -19.42 7.74
C VAL A 617 36.42 -18.24 8.71
N GLY A 618 37.17 -18.31 9.81
CA GLY A 618 37.13 -17.31 10.89
C GLY A 618 37.53 -15.89 10.46
N ALA A 619 38.34 -15.71 9.41
CA ALA A 619 38.66 -14.38 8.90
C ALA A 619 37.46 -13.71 8.22
N TRP A 620 36.66 -14.46 7.45
CA TRP A 620 35.43 -13.96 6.84
C TRP A 620 34.37 -13.68 7.89
N GLN A 621 34.23 -14.57 8.88
CA GLN A 621 33.36 -14.37 10.03
C GLN A 621 33.60 -12.99 10.68
N ARG A 622 34.87 -12.62 10.91
CA ARG A 622 35.22 -11.31 11.49
C ARG A 622 34.85 -10.12 10.61
N VAL A 623 34.90 -10.25 9.28
CA VAL A 623 34.46 -9.18 8.35
C VAL A 623 32.94 -8.97 8.47
N VAL A 624 32.17 -10.06 8.50
CA VAL A 624 30.71 -10.02 8.69
C VAL A 624 30.34 -9.48 10.07
N ASP A 625 31.08 -9.88 11.10
CA ASP A 625 30.89 -9.40 12.48
C ASP A 625 31.16 -7.90 12.61
N ALA A 626 32.16 -7.40 11.89
CA ALA A 626 32.49 -5.98 11.79
C ALA A 626 31.56 -5.18 10.87
N ARG A 627 30.58 -5.83 10.21
CA ARG A 627 29.64 -5.23 9.25
C ARG A 627 30.35 -4.48 8.11
N MET A 628 31.37 -5.12 7.54
CA MET A 628 32.14 -4.55 6.43
C MET A 628 31.92 -5.29 5.11
N GLU A 629 30.99 -6.26 5.04
CA GLU A 629 30.76 -7.10 3.87
C GLU A 629 30.36 -6.30 2.62
N ASP A 630 29.69 -5.16 2.81
CA ASP A 630 29.21 -4.28 1.75
C ASP A 630 30.34 -3.49 1.04
N GLN A 631 31.57 -3.55 1.56
CA GLN A 631 32.75 -2.93 0.97
C GLN A 631 33.52 -3.89 0.05
N TRP A 632 33.12 -5.16 -0.02
CA TRP A 632 33.84 -6.24 -0.69
C TRP A 632 33.17 -6.61 -2.02
N GLU A 633 33.99 -7.01 -2.98
CA GLU A 633 33.53 -7.67 -4.20
C GLU A 633 33.67 -9.20 -4.04
N LEU A 634 32.92 -9.97 -4.83
CA LEU A 634 32.87 -11.43 -4.67
C LEU A 634 34.26 -12.08 -4.72
N TRP A 635 35.11 -11.65 -5.64
CA TRP A 635 36.45 -12.20 -5.80
C TRP A 635 37.35 -11.97 -4.56
N ASP A 636 37.15 -10.89 -3.79
CA ASP A 636 37.88 -10.68 -2.54
C ASP A 636 37.51 -11.75 -1.51
N VAL A 637 36.21 -12.04 -1.38
CA VAL A 637 35.69 -13.04 -0.45
C VAL A 637 36.13 -14.43 -0.89
N LEU A 638 36.03 -14.78 -2.17
CA LEU A 638 36.48 -16.07 -2.68
C LEU A 638 37.97 -16.33 -2.41
N ASN A 639 38.84 -15.34 -2.61
CA ASN A 639 40.25 -15.47 -2.27
C ASN A 639 40.48 -15.66 -0.77
N LEU A 640 39.70 -14.97 0.08
CA LEU A 640 39.76 -15.16 1.53
C LEU A 640 39.32 -16.57 1.94
N LEU A 641 38.26 -17.09 1.32
CA LEU A 641 37.76 -18.44 1.55
C LEU A 641 38.78 -19.50 1.10
N TYR A 642 39.36 -19.32 -0.09
CA TYR A 642 40.42 -20.19 -0.60
C TYR A 642 41.66 -20.19 0.31
N ALA A 643 42.13 -19.01 0.73
CA ALA A 643 43.23 -18.91 1.68
C ALA A 643 42.89 -19.52 3.06
N GLY A 644 41.61 -19.56 3.41
CA GLY A 644 41.07 -20.24 4.59
C GLY A 644 40.87 -21.75 4.44
N GLY A 645 41.22 -22.35 3.28
CA GLY A 645 41.14 -23.79 3.03
C GLY A 645 39.84 -24.28 2.41
N TYR A 646 38.92 -23.40 2.02
CA TYR A 646 37.69 -23.79 1.32
C TYR A 646 37.92 -24.01 -0.18
N ASP A 647 37.43 -25.12 -0.74
CA ASP A 647 37.44 -25.37 -2.18
C ASP A 647 36.35 -24.55 -2.88
N VAL A 648 36.75 -23.39 -3.39
CA VAL A 648 35.89 -22.44 -4.14
C VAL A 648 35.35 -23.02 -5.45
N ALA A 649 35.97 -24.06 -6.02
CA ALA A 649 35.50 -24.67 -7.25
C ALA A 649 34.19 -25.45 -7.07
N ARG A 650 33.86 -25.85 -5.83
CA ARG A 650 32.57 -26.47 -5.51
C ARG A 650 31.38 -25.61 -5.93
N LEU A 651 31.51 -24.28 -5.86
CA LEU A 651 30.42 -23.37 -6.16
C LEU A 651 29.87 -23.57 -7.58
N TRP A 652 30.73 -23.81 -8.58
CA TRP A 652 30.28 -24.00 -9.96
C TRP A 652 30.16 -25.47 -10.37
N LYS A 653 30.69 -26.41 -9.58
CA LYS A 653 30.58 -27.86 -9.82
C LYS A 653 29.29 -28.48 -9.28
N ALA A 654 28.69 -27.88 -8.26
CA ALA A 654 27.49 -28.37 -7.62
C ALA A 654 26.24 -28.15 -8.50
N ASP A 655 25.29 -29.09 -8.45
CA ASP A 655 24.04 -29.00 -9.20
C ASP A 655 23.12 -27.89 -8.67
N ALA A 656 22.23 -27.33 -9.49
CA ALA A 656 21.39 -26.17 -9.12
C ALA A 656 20.51 -26.37 -7.86
N GLY A 657 20.26 -27.62 -7.45
CA GLY A 657 19.51 -27.95 -6.23
C GLY A 657 20.36 -27.98 -4.96
N GLU A 658 21.69 -27.99 -5.08
CA GLU A 658 22.62 -28.07 -3.95
C GLU A 658 22.81 -26.73 -3.25
N HIS A 659 23.04 -26.78 -1.93
CA HIS A 659 23.14 -25.57 -1.11
C HIS A 659 24.40 -24.72 -1.37
N ASP A 660 25.45 -25.31 -1.91
CA ASP A 660 26.69 -24.64 -2.32
C ASP A 660 26.74 -24.28 -3.80
N ALA A 661 25.71 -24.60 -4.59
CA ALA A 661 25.65 -24.20 -6.01
C ALA A 661 25.68 -22.68 -6.19
N PHE A 662 26.37 -22.21 -7.22
CA PHE A 662 26.61 -20.79 -7.47
C PHE A 662 25.28 -20.02 -7.55
N CYS A 663 24.33 -20.54 -8.32
CA CYS A 663 23.00 -19.95 -8.48
C CYS A 663 22.13 -20.01 -7.21
N ALA A 664 22.49 -20.87 -6.24
CA ALA A 664 21.86 -20.93 -4.92
C ALA A 664 22.51 -19.94 -3.93
N VAL A 665 23.81 -19.67 -4.06
CA VAL A 665 24.55 -18.78 -3.14
C VAL A 665 24.52 -17.32 -3.60
N ILE A 666 24.73 -17.08 -4.89
CA ILE A 666 24.88 -15.76 -5.51
C ILE A 666 23.61 -15.40 -6.29
N ALA A 667 23.05 -14.22 -5.98
CA ALA A 667 21.86 -13.71 -6.65
C ALA A 667 22.20 -13.08 -8.01
N PRO A 668 21.25 -13.08 -8.97
CA PRO A 668 21.38 -12.27 -10.19
C PRO A 668 21.41 -10.77 -9.86
N GLU A 669 22.00 -9.98 -10.74
CA GLU A 669 22.02 -8.51 -10.65
C GLU A 669 20.56 -7.99 -10.76
N PRO A 670 20.09 -7.19 -9.78
CA PRO A 670 18.75 -6.62 -9.81
C PRO A 670 18.68 -5.40 -10.74
N PHE A 671 17.47 -4.99 -11.12
CA PHE A 671 17.26 -3.71 -11.79
C PHE A 671 17.70 -2.56 -10.88
N ARG A 672 18.53 -1.64 -11.41
CA ARG A 672 18.90 -0.41 -10.72
C ARG A 672 18.02 0.74 -11.20
N LEU A 673 17.37 1.42 -10.25
CA LEU A 673 16.41 2.47 -10.55
C LEU A 673 17.11 3.81 -10.82
N TYR A 674 16.65 4.49 -11.86
CA TYR A 674 17.02 5.87 -12.21
C TYR A 674 15.75 6.66 -12.50
N SER A 675 15.62 7.88 -11.95
CA SER A 675 14.50 8.76 -12.29
C SER A 675 14.60 9.21 -13.74
N ILE A 676 13.47 9.18 -14.44
CA ILE A 676 13.39 9.60 -15.84
C ILE A 676 13.42 11.14 -15.88
N ALA A 677 14.36 11.68 -16.65
CA ALA A 677 14.62 13.11 -16.77
C ALA A 677 13.96 13.78 -17.99
N SER A 678 12.97 13.10 -18.55
CA SER A 678 12.17 13.56 -19.69
C SER A 678 10.69 13.37 -19.39
N ALA A 679 9.84 13.97 -20.22
CA ALA A 679 8.41 13.68 -20.27
C ALA A 679 8.01 13.53 -21.74
N PRO A 680 7.28 12.47 -22.12
CA PRO A 680 6.72 12.36 -23.45
C PRO A 680 5.56 13.36 -23.60
N PRO A 681 5.17 13.70 -24.84
CA PRO A 681 3.91 14.40 -25.07
C PRO A 681 2.73 13.63 -24.45
N PRO A 682 1.72 14.32 -23.91
CA PRO A 682 0.55 13.66 -23.34
C PRO A 682 -0.13 12.72 -24.35
N GLY A 683 -0.37 11.47 -23.93
CA GLY A 683 -1.05 10.46 -24.77
C GLY A 683 -0.16 9.76 -25.79
N GLU A 684 1.08 10.20 -25.98
CA GLU A 684 2.00 9.60 -26.95
C GLU A 684 3.01 8.66 -26.26
N PRO A 685 3.45 7.58 -26.94
CA PRO A 685 4.54 6.74 -26.45
C PRO A 685 5.86 7.52 -26.46
N ALA A 686 6.71 7.26 -25.46
CA ALA A 686 8.04 7.82 -25.42
C ALA A 686 8.88 7.29 -26.58
N THR A 687 9.58 8.19 -27.27
CA THR A 687 10.61 7.85 -28.26
C THR A 687 12.01 7.78 -27.66
N ALA A 688 12.22 8.46 -26.53
CA ALA A 688 13.46 8.41 -25.78
C ALA A 688 13.23 8.55 -24.26
N LEU A 689 14.11 7.92 -23.48
CA LEU A 689 14.24 8.12 -22.03
C LEU A 689 15.55 8.85 -21.74
N LYS A 690 15.47 10.00 -21.07
CA LYS A 690 16.67 10.74 -20.62
C LYS A 690 17.01 10.37 -19.18
N LEU A 691 18.28 10.12 -18.88
CA LEU A 691 18.76 9.79 -17.54
C LEU A 691 19.90 10.71 -17.11
N VAL A 692 19.94 11.01 -15.81
CA VAL A 692 21.09 11.67 -15.13
C VAL A 692 21.74 10.66 -14.20
N VAL A 693 22.91 10.15 -14.57
CA VAL A 693 23.61 9.07 -13.88
C VAL A 693 24.81 9.62 -13.12
N ALA A 694 24.70 9.72 -11.79
CA ALA A 694 25.86 10.02 -10.95
C ALA A 694 26.81 8.82 -10.86
N GLY A 695 28.11 9.07 -11.02
CA GLY A 695 29.16 8.08 -10.87
C GLY A 695 29.38 7.71 -9.41
N LEU A 696 29.30 6.40 -9.11
CA LEU A 696 29.70 5.86 -7.82
C LEU A 696 31.13 5.31 -7.91
N ASP A 697 32.07 6.04 -7.31
CA ASP A 697 33.44 5.62 -7.10
C ASP A 697 33.80 5.81 -5.61
N TYR A 698 34.41 4.79 -5.01
CA TYR A 698 34.85 4.87 -3.62
C TYR A 698 36.12 4.05 -3.40
N THR A 699 36.83 4.32 -2.31
CA THR A 699 37.95 3.49 -1.87
C THR A 699 37.50 2.68 -0.66
N SER A 700 37.65 1.36 -0.69
CA SER A 700 37.35 0.52 0.48
C SER A 700 38.22 0.93 1.68
N ALA A 701 37.68 0.82 2.89
CA ALA A 701 38.44 1.17 4.08
C ALA A 701 39.65 0.23 4.27
N ARG A 702 40.70 0.72 4.92
CA ARG A 702 41.79 -0.15 5.38
C ARG A 702 41.25 -1.02 6.51
N THR A 703 41.45 -2.33 6.41
CA THR A 703 41.06 -3.27 7.47
C THR A 703 42.26 -4.15 7.85
N PRO A 704 42.22 -4.87 8.98
CA PRO A 704 43.24 -5.90 9.28
C PRO A 704 43.31 -7.02 8.25
N TRP A 705 42.28 -7.16 7.40
CA TRP A 705 42.11 -8.28 6.46
C TRP A 705 42.15 -7.86 4.98
N SER A 706 42.18 -6.56 4.68
CA SER A 706 42.25 -6.06 3.31
C SER A 706 42.83 -4.64 3.22
N TYR A 707 43.45 -4.37 2.07
CA TYR A 707 44.00 -3.06 1.74
C TYR A 707 42.96 -2.17 1.06
N PRO A 708 43.09 -0.84 1.18
CA PRO A 708 42.27 0.10 0.43
C PRO A 708 42.35 -0.17 -1.08
N ARG A 709 41.19 -0.39 -1.72
CA ARG A 709 41.08 -0.54 -3.18
C ARG A 709 40.03 0.41 -3.72
N LYS A 710 40.28 0.96 -4.90
CA LYS A 710 39.26 1.69 -5.65
C LYS A 710 38.19 0.71 -6.12
N ARG A 711 36.94 1.05 -5.86
CA ARG A 711 35.74 0.30 -6.20
C ARG A 711 34.80 1.20 -6.99
N GLN A 712 33.97 0.54 -7.79
CA GLN A 712 33.08 1.19 -8.74
C GLN A 712 31.64 0.70 -8.53
N GLY A 713 30.64 1.53 -8.80
CA GLY A 713 29.25 1.10 -8.87
C GLY A 713 28.99 0.18 -10.05
N ALA A 714 28.18 -0.87 -9.88
CA ALA A 714 27.80 -1.80 -10.96
C ALA A 714 27.08 -1.07 -12.12
N ALA A 715 25.90 -0.52 -11.83
CA ALA A 715 25.06 0.12 -12.84
C ALA A 715 25.58 1.46 -13.36
N SER A 716 26.16 2.32 -12.51
CA SER A 716 26.65 3.64 -12.95
C SER A 716 27.75 3.51 -14.00
N HIS A 717 28.75 2.63 -13.76
CA HIS A 717 29.83 2.41 -14.73
C HIS A 717 29.36 1.64 -15.97
N PHE A 718 28.41 0.71 -15.83
CA PHE A 718 27.77 0.09 -16.99
C PHE A 718 27.10 1.13 -17.90
N LEU A 719 26.28 2.02 -17.33
CA LEU A 719 25.60 3.09 -18.09
C LEU A 719 26.57 4.11 -18.69
N ARG A 720 27.67 4.44 -17.98
CA ARG A 720 28.73 5.27 -18.54
C ARG A 720 29.35 4.63 -19.78
N ARG A 721 29.68 3.34 -19.73
CA ARG A 721 30.22 2.61 -20.89
C ARG A 721 29.20 2.55 -22.02
N ALA A 722 27.94 2.21 -21.72
CA ALA A 722 26.86 2.17 -22.69
C ALA A 722 26.66 3.53 -23.38
N GLY A 723 26.72 4.63 -22.63
CA GLY A 723 26.65 5.98 -23.18
C GLY A 723 27.87 6.40 -23.98
N LEU A 724 29.08 5.90 -23.66
CA LEU A 724 30.28 6.18 -24.45
C LEU A 724 30.28 5.41 -25.78
N ASP A 725 29.79 4.18 -25.77
CA ASP A 725 29.61 3.33 -26.95
C ASP A 725 28.49 3.85 -27.87
N GLY A 726 27.35 4.22 -27.28
CA GLY A 726 26.21 4.79 -27.99
C GLY A 726 25.47 3.83 -28.92
N ARG A 727 25.66 2.51 -28.74
CA ARG A 727 24.95 1.45 -29.47
C ARG A 727 24.50 0.29 -28.58
N GLN A 728 24.96 0.26 -27.32
CA GLN A 728 24.61 -0.77 -26.35
C GLN A 728 23.09 -0.91 -26.17
N ARG A 729 22.59 -2.14 -26.34
CA ARG A 729 21.22 -2.53 -26.01
C ARG A 729 21.05 -2.66 -24.50
N LEU A 730 19.92 -2.19 -23.98
CA LEU A 730 19.58 -2.13 -22.56
C LEU A 730 18.23 -2.79 -22.31
N ALA A 731 18.15 -3.65 -21.29
CA ALA A 731 16.89 -4.15 -20.75
C ALA A 731 16.34 -3.17 -19.71
N LEU A 732 15.11 -2.72 -19.93
CA LEU A 732 14.49 -1.64 -19.17
C LEU A 732 13.16 -2.08 -18.58
N GLN A 733 12.87 -1.62 -17.37
CA GLN A 733 11.58 -1.77 -16.73
C GLN A 733 11.05 -0.40 -16.31
N ILE A 734 9.88 0.01 -16.80
CA ILE A 734 9.24 1.24 -16.31
C ILE A 734 8.65 0.99 -14.93
N VAL A 735 8.99 1.87 -14.01
CA VAL A 735 8.66 1.73 -12.60
C VAL A 735 7.86 2.94 -12.17
N ALA A 736 6.55 2.71 -11.97
CA ALA A 736 5.61 3.73 -11.54
C ALA A 736 5.98 4.30 -10.15
N THR A 737 5.88 5.61 -9.99
CA THR A 737 6.05 6.32 -8.70
C THR A 737 4.81 7.16 -8.35
N PRO A 738 3.70 6.51 -7.94
CA PRO A 738 2.41 7.19 -7.69
C PRO A 738 2.46 8.45 -6.84
N ARG A 739 3.40 8.52 -5.89
CA ARG A 739 3.53 9.63 -4.93
C ARG A 739 4.53 10.69 -5.33
N PHE A 740 5.33 10.46 -6.36
CA PHE A 740 6.26 11.45 -6.90
C PHE A 740 5.73 11.97 -8.23
N ARG A 741 4.47 12.43 -8.22
CA ARG A 741 3.72 12.90 -9.39
C ARG A 741 3.44 14.37 -9.30
N LEU A 742 3.31 15.02 -10.44
CA LEU A 742 2.76 16.38 -10.51
C LEU A 742 1.31 16.40 -9.98
N PRO A 743 0.86 17.54 -9.41
CA PRO A 743 -0.53 17.69 -8.98
C PRO A 743 -1.47 17.59 -10.18
N ALA A 744 -2.66 17.01 -9.97
CA ALA A 744 -3.69 16.92 -11.02
C ALA A 744 -4.17 18.30 -11.47
N ASP A 745 -4.30 19.26 -10.54
CA ASP A 745 -4.58 20.66 -10.87
C ASP A 745 -3.28 21.39 -11.25
N PRO A 746 -3.12 21.80 -12.53
CA PRO A 746 -1.90 22.44 -13.01
C PRO A 746 -1.73 23.89 -12.51
N ALA A 747 -2.74 24.47 -11.86
CA ALA A 747 -2.64 25.77 -11.20
C ALA A 747 -1.97 25.70 -9.82
N ARG A 748 -1.84 24.50 -9.23
CA ARG A 748 -1.16 24.30 -7.95
C ARG A 748 0.34 24.58 -8.09
N PRO A 749 0.93 25.40 -7.21
CA PRO A 749 2.37 25.61 -7.21
C PRO A 749 3.12 24.34 -6.83
N VAL A 750 4.34 24.20 -7.35
CA VAL A 750 5.26 23.13 -6.96
C VAL A 750 6.61 23.70 -6.52
N VAL A 751 7.12 23.17 -5.42
CA VAL A 751 8.41 23.51 -4.85
C VAL A 751 9.28 22.25 -4.88
N MET A 752 10.39 22.32 -5.59
CA MET A 752 11.27 21.20 -5.87
C MET A 752 12.64 21.44 -5.23
N PHE A 753 13.10 20.50 -4.42
CA PHE A 753 14.43 20.52 -3.78
C PHE A 753 15.28 19.39 -4.33
N ALA A 754 16.38 19.73 -4.97
CA ALA A 754 17.26 18.78 -5.66
C ALA A 754 18.70 18.85 -5.15
N ALA A 755 19.39 17.71 -5.10
CA ALA A 755 20.83 17.67 -4.94
C ALA A 755 21.51 16.76 -5.96
N GLY A 756 22.52 17.29 -6.67
CA GLY A 756 23.27 16.55 -7.71
C GLY A 756 22.32 15.89 -8.72
N SER A 757 22.48 14.57 -8.93
CA SER A 757 21.60 13.78 -9.81
C SER A 757 20.12 13.76 -9.41
N GLY A 758 19.78 14.20 -8.20
CA GLY A 758 18.39 14.39 -7.76
C GLY A 758 17.62 15.43 -8.58
N ILE A 759 18.28 16.18 -9.47
CA ILE A 759 17.63 17.06 -10.44
C ILE A 759 16.82 16.28 -11.50
N ALA A 760 17.15 15.01 -11.76
CA ALA A 760 16.58 14.20 -12.84
C ALA A 760 15.05 14.28 -12.95
N PRO A 761 14.24 13.90 -11.94
CA PRO A 761 12.79 13.91 -12.10
C PRO A 761 12.23 15.32 -12.34
N PHE A 762 12.92 16.37 -11.87
CA PHE A 762 12.46 17.75 -12.03
C PHE A 762 12.68 18.29 -13.44
N LEU A 763 13.63 17.75 -14.19
CA LEU A 763 13.73 18.03 -15.63
C LEU A 763 12.48 17.53 -16.37
N GLY A 764 12.01 16.32 -16.01
CA GLY A 764 10.75 15.78 -16.52
C GLY A 764 9.53 16.61 -16.08
N PHE A 765 9.49 17.06 -14.83
CA PHE A 765 8.42 17.93 -14.33
C PHE A 765 8.38 19.26 -15.09
N VAL A 766 9.51 19.95 -15.19
CA VAL A 766 9.59 21.25 -15.88
C VAL A 766 9.21 21.10 -17.36
N ALA A 767 9.61 20.02 -18.01
CA ALA A 767 9.21 19.72 -19.38
C ALA A 767 7.69 19.51 -19.53
N ALA A 768 7.06 18.82 -18.58
CA ALA A 768 5.62 18.52 -18.62
C ALA A 768 4.72 19.68 -18.16
N ARG A 769 5.25 20.63 -17.38
CA ARG A 769 4.43 21.70 -16.80
C ARG A 769 4.16 22.83 -17.78
N THR A 770 2.90 22.94 -18.20
CA THR A 770 2.39 23.97 -19.12
C THR A 770 1.38 24.93 -18.48
N GLY A 771 0.86 24.62 -17.29
CA GLY A 771 -0.15 25.42 -16.59
C GLY A 771 0.39 26.64 -15.81
N PRO A 772 -0.51 27.46 -15.24
CA PRO A 772 -0.16 28.74 -14.63
C PRO A 772 0.41 28.62 -13.20
N GLY A 773 0.45 27.42 -12.61
CA GLY A 773 0.98 27.22 -11.27
C GLY A 773 2.48 27.51 -11.18
N GLU A 774 2.87 28.26 -10.15
CA GLU A 774 4.26 28.67 -9.94
C GLU A 774 5.20 27.47 -9.69
N ASN A 775 6.39 27.52 -10.26
CA ASN A 775 7.39 26.45 -10.16
C ASN A 775 8.66 27.00 -9.54
N ARG A 776 9.09 26.43 -8.42
CA ARG A 776 10.38 26.77 -7.81
C ARG A 776 11.27 25.54 -7.74
N LEU A 777 12.52 25.67 -8.19
CA LEU A 777 13.55 24.65 -8.08
C LEU A 777 14.73 25.18 -7.27
N TYR A 778 15.02 24.52 -6.14
CA TYR A 778 16.18 24.77 -5.30
C TYR A 778 17.19 23.64 -5.52
N LEU A 779 18.33 23.96 -6.12
CA LEU A 779 19.38 23.00 -6.47
C LEU A 779 20.61 23.18 -5.58
N GLY A 780 20.95 22.16 -4.80
CA GLY A 780 22.19 22.09 -4.03
C GLY A 780 23.29 21.33 -4.77
N ILE A 781 24.41 21.99 -5.05
CA ILE A 781 25.61 21.41 -5.68
C ILE A 781 26.88 21.84 -4.94
N ARG A 782 28.02 21.21 -5.24
CA ARG A 782 29.27 21.48 -4.50
C ARG A 782 29.99 22.69 -5.07
N THR A 783 30.21 22.69 -6.38
CA THR A 783 31.06 23.64 -7.09
C THR A 783 30.47 23.99 -8.47
N PRO A 784 30.86 25.13 -9.08
CA PRO A 784 30.30 25.58 -10.35
C PRO A 784 30.48 24.63 -11.54
N ASP A 785 31.56 23.86 -11.56
CA ASP A 785 31.86 22.84 -12.59
C ASP A 785 30.86 21.66 -12.58
N GLU A 786 30.09 21.49 -11.50
CA GLU A 786 29.00 20.51 -11.42
C GLU A 786 27.68 21.04 -11.99
N PHE A 787 27.54 22.35 -12.19
CA PHE A 787 26.36 22.93 -12.84
C PHE A 787 26.48 22.75 -14.35
N VAL A 788 25.53 22.02 -14.92
CA VAL A 788 25.52 21.72 -16.35
C VAL A 788 24.35 22.44 -17.01
N GLU A 789 24.56 22.98 -18.21
CA GLU A 789 23.49 23.60 -18.99
C GLU A 789 22.37 22.58 -19.27
N HIS A 790 21.14 22.99 -18.94
CA HIS A 790 19.89 22.28 -19.17
C HIS A 790 18.94 23.17 -19.98
N PRO A 791 18.79 22.91 -21.30
CA PRO A 791 17.93 23.72 -22.15
C PRO A 791 16.47 23.81 -21.65
N GLU A 792 15.98 22.76 -21.01
CA GLU A 792 14.64 22.70 -20.43
C GLU A 792 14.47 23.74 -19.30
N LEU A 793 15.51 23.92 -18.46
CA LEU A 793 15.49 24.92 -17.38
C LEU A 793 15.65 26.33 -17.94
N ASP A 794 16.58 26.55 -18.87
CA ASP A 794 16.78 27.84 -19.52
C ASP A 794 15.50 28.34 -20.19
N THR A 795 14.83 27.46 -20.93
CA THR A 795 13.56 27.77 -21.62
C THR A 795 12.44 28.09 -20.64
N ALA A 796 12.35 27.36 -19.52
CA ALA A 796 11.33 27.61 -18.51
C ALA A 796 11.56 28.92 -17.74
N VAL A 797 12.80 29.25 -17.39
CA VAL A 797 13.16 30.52 -16.74
C VAL A 797 12.94 31.70 -17.68
N ALA A 798 13.38 31.61 -18.95
CA ALA A 798 13.15 32.63 -19.97
C ALA A 798 11.65 32.95 -20.17
N ALA A 799 10.80 31.93 -20.08
CA ALA A 799 9.36 32.05 -20.21
C ALA A 799 8.66 32.51 -18.90
N GLY A 800 9.40 32.81 -17.83
CA GLY A 800 8.84 33.15 -16.52
C GLY A 800 8.09 32.00 -15.84
N ARG A 801 8.27 30.76 -16.32
CA ARG A 801 7.59 29.56 -15.82
C ARG A 801 8.37 28.84 -14.72
N LEU A 802 9.60 29.22 -14.43
CA LEU A 802 10.42 28.60 -13.40
C LEU A 802 11.23 29.66 -12.64
N HIS A 803 11.23 29.57 -11.31
CA HIS A 803 12.19 30.22 -10.45
C HIS A 803 13.27 29.21 -10.05
N LEU A 804 14.53 29.48 -10.42
CA LEU A 804 15.67 28.61 -10.14
C LEU A 804 16.62 29.26 -9.13
N SER A 805 16.81 28.61 -7.98
CA SER A 805 17.79 29.01 -6.97
C SER A 805 18.85 27.93 -6.81
N VAL A 806 20.13 28.27 -6.99
CA VAL A 806 21.26 27.33 -6.93
C VAL A 806 22.18 27.67 -5.76
N ALA A 807 22.47 26.69 -4.91
CA ALA A 807 23.34 26.82 -3.75
C ALA A 807 24.66 26.04 -3.97
N PHE A 808 25.79 26.74 -3.92
CA PHE A 808 27.13 26.16 -4.01
C PHE A 808 27.73 25.96 -2.60
N SER A 809 27.85 24.70 -2.18
CA SER A 809 28.28 24.37 -0.81
C SER A 809 29.80 24.46 -0.58
N ARG A 810 30.61 24.59 -1.64
CA ARG A 810 32.08 24.63 -1.57
C ARG A 810 32.74 25.76 -2.36
N ALA A 811 31.98 26.67 -2.97
CA ALA A 811 32.52 27.78 -3.77
C ALA A 811 31.74 29.08 -3.54
N ASP A 812 32.46 30.21 -3.59
CA ASP A 812 31.88 31.56 -3.57
C ASP A 812 31.41 31.94 -4.98
N ALA A 813 30.29 31.35 -5.40
CA ALA A 813 29.71 31.51 -6.71
C ALA A 813 28.18 31.62 -6.63
N ALA A 814 27.57 32.15 -7.69
CA ALA A 814 26.12 32.17 -7.88
C ALA A 814 25.79 31.93 -9.36
N ILE A 815 24.62 31.37 -9.63
CA ILE A 815 24.10 31.29 -10.99
C ILE A 815 23.43 32.63 -11.35
N GLN A 816 23.74 33.15 -12.52
CA GLN A 816 23.15 34.36 -13.10
C GLN A 816 22.46 33.99 -14.40
N PHE A 817 21.27 34.51 -14.65
CA PHE A 817 20.53 34.30 -15.89
C PHE A 817 20.64 35.55 -16.78
N ASP A 818 21.16 35.41 -18.00
CA ASP A 818 21.37 36.53 -18.93
C ASP A 818 20.14 36.87 -19.79
N GLY A 819 19.01 36.21 -19.53
CA GLY A 819 17.78 36.28 -20.34
C GLY A 819 17.65 35.13 -21.34
N ARG A 820 18.72 34.39 -21.62
CA ARG A 820 18.73 33.24 -22.54
C ARG A 820 19.27 31.97 -21.89
N ARG A 821 20.33 32.06 -21.08
CA ARG A 821 21.01 30.93 -20.45
C ARG A 821 21.52 31.27 -19.05
N HIS A 822 21.69 30.25 -18.23
CA HIS A 822 22.35 30.36 -16.95
C HIS A 822 23.88 30.34 -17.10
N GLY A 823 24.56 31.31 -16.50
CA GLY A 823 26.02 31.38 -16.35
C GLY A 823 26.45 31.40 -14.89
N VAL A 824 27.74 31.18 -14.63
CA VAL A 824 28.32 31.25 -13.29
C VAL A 824 28.94 32.63 -13.07
N GLY A 825 28.54 33.32 -12.00
CA GLY A 825 29.10 34.59 -11.55
C GLY A 825 29.58 34.54 -10.09
N ALA A 826 30.08 35.68 -9.60
CA ALA A 826 30.49 35.83 -8.21
C ALA A 826 29.26 35.75 -7.27
N GLY A 827 29.42 35.07 -6.15
CA GLY A 827 28.36 34.88 -5.16
C GLY A 827 28.90 34.47 -3.80
N GLN A 828 28.01 34.14 -2.87
CA GLN A 828 28.39 33.68 -1.54
C GLN A 828 28.18 32.17 -1.44
N ARG A 829 29.17 31.45 -0.90
CA ARG A 829 29.03 30.03 -0.56
C ARG A 829 27.87 29.83 0.43
N ARG A 830 26.89 29.01 0.06
CA ARG A 830 25.68 28.71 0.83
C ARG A 830 25.24 27.27 0.62
N ARG A 831 24.52 26.72 1.60
CA ARG A 831 23.81 25.45 1.46
C ARG A 831 22.33 25.70 1.14
N VAL A 832 21.62 24.65 0.74
CA VAL A 832 20.19 24.76 0.38
C VAL A 832 19.35 25.26 1.56
N ASP A 833 19.69 24.89 2.78
CA ASP A 833 18.99 25.30 4.00
C ASP A 833 19.19 26.80 4.30
N ASP A 834 20.35 27.36 3.94
CA ASP A 834 20.57 28.81 4.00
C ASP A 834 19.68 29.56 3.00
N VAL A 835 19.49 29.00 1.80
CA VAL A 835 18.59 29.57 0.77
C VAL A 835 17.14 29.49 1.22
N ILE A 836 16.70 28.36 1.78
CA ILE A 836 15.35 28.19 2.34
C ILE A 836 15.08 29.24 3.43
N ARG A 837 16.03 29.45 4.36
CA ARG A 837 15.88 30.47 5.41
C ARG A 837 15.87 31.90 4.85
N ALA A 838 16.66 32.17 3.81
CA ALA A 838 16.68 33.48 3.17
C ALA A 838 15.38 33.81 2.42
N GLU A 839 14.66 32.80 1.92
CA GLU A 839 13.38 32.93 1.22
C GLU A 839 12.17 32.49 2.08
N ALA A 840 12.31 32.49 3.41
CA ALA A 840 11.34 31.91 4.34
C ALA A 840 9.90 32.42 4.11
N ASP A 841 9.71 33.74 4.00
CA ASP A 841 8.38 34.35 3.85
C ASP A 841 7.69 33.93 2.54
N ALA A 842 8.43 33.95 1.43
CA ALA A 842 7.92 33.57 0.12
C ALA A 842 7.60 32.07 0.05
N LEU A 843 8.44 31.23 0.65
CA LEU A 843 8.17 29.80 0.76
C LEU A 843 6.96 29.52 1.64
N TRP A 844 6.83 30.19 2.79
CA TRP A 844 5.69 30.00 3.67
C TRP A 844 4.35 30.37 3.00
N GLU A 845 4.31 31.47 2.24
CA GLU A 845 3.13 31.88 1.46
C GLU A 845 2.70 30.78 0.47
N LEU A 846 3.68 30.16 -0.20
CA LEU A 846 3.43 29.05 -1.12
C LEU A 846 2.94 27.80 -0.38
N LEU A 847 3.58 27.44 0.73
CA LEU A 847 3.41 26.15 1.40
C LEU A 847 2.14 26.06 2.24
N ARG A 848 1.74 27.15 2.91
CA ARG A 848 0.60 27.13 3.83
C ARG A 848 -0.70 26.74 3.11
N PRO A 849 -1.64 26.06 3.79
CA PRO A 849 -2.88 25.59 3.17
C PRO A 849 -3.68 26.72 2.50
N VAL A 850 -4.46 26.37 1.48
CA VAL A 850 -5.37 27.33 0.81
C VAL A 850 -6.42 27.86 1.79
N ALA A 851 -6.88 27.01 2.71
CA ALA A 851 -7.82 27.39 3.76
C ALA A 851 -7.30 28.54 4.64
N ASP A 852 -5.98 28.65 4.80
CA ASP A 852 -5.33 29.67 5.62
C ASP A 852 -4.83 30.86 4.77
N GLY A 853 -5.37 31.02 3.55
CA GLY A 853 -4.97 32.09 2.62
C GLY A 853 -3.60 31.87 1.95
N GLY A 854 -3.08 30.65 1.96
CA GLY A 854 -1.90 30.26 1.20
C GLY A 854 -2.20 29.78 -0.21
N ARG A 855 -1.15 29.28 -0.87
CA ARG A 855 -1.27 28.70 -2.21
C ARG A 855 -1.22 27.17 -2.23
N GLY A 856 -0.96 26.54 -1.08
CA GLY A 856 -1.00 25.10 -0.88
C GLY A 856 -0.06 24.29 -1.78
N ALA A 857 1.16 24.78 -2.00
CA ALA A 857 2.12 24.15 -2.89
C ALA A 857 2.39 22.68 -2.56
N PHE A 858 2.69 21.90 -3.60
CA PHE A 858 3.25 20.56 -3.46
C PHE A 858 4.77 20.63 -3.35
N VAL A 859 5.33 19.85 -2.45
CA VAL A 859 6.75 19.85 -2.09
C VAL A 859 7.38 18.54 -2.51
N TYR A 860 8.46 18.62 -3.27
CA TYR A 860 9.20 17.48 -3.76
C TYR A 860 10.65 17.57 -3.30
N VAL A 861 11.17 16.51 -2.70
CA VAL A 861 12.56 16.45 -2.24
C VAL A 861 13.25 15.26 -2.89
N CYS A 862 14.33 15.52 -3.63
CA CYS A 862 15.06 14.48 -4.35
C CYS A 862 16.58 14.62 -4.13
N GLY A 863 17.22 13.56 -3.62
CA GLY A 863 18.65 13.58 -3.32
C GLY A 863 19.10 12.56 -2.27
N SER A 864 20.25 12.82 -1.64
CA SER A 864 20.75 11.97 -0.54
C SER A 864 19.88 12.08 0.72
N SER A 865 19.92 11.08 1.59
CA SER A 865 19.22 11.11 2.89
C SER A 865 19.61 12.33 3.74
N ARG A 866 20.90 12.67 3.80
CA ARG A 866 21.38 13.87 4.50
C ARG A 866 20.82 15.17 3.92
N PHE A 867 20.68 15.25 2.60
CA PHE A 867 20.06 16.40 1.95
C PHE A 867 18.57 16.50 2.27
N ALA A 868 17.84 15.38 2.20
CA ALA A 868 16.43 15.36 2.53
C ALA A 868 16.19 15.78 3.99
N VAL A 869 16.95 15.26 4.95
CA VAL A 869 16.87 15.67 6.37
C VAL A 869 17.11 17.17 6.53
N ALA A 870 18.12 17.74 5.88
CA ALA A 870 18.43 19.17 5.96
C ALA A 870 17.28 20.05 5.40
N VAL A 871 16.68 19.64 4.27
CA VAL A 871 15.54 20.33 3.67
C VAL A 871 14.33 20.29 4.61
N LEU A 872 13.97 19.11 5.12
CA LEU A 872 12.81 18.98 6.02
C LEU A 872 13.01 19.79 7.31
N GLN A 873 14.19 19.76 7.91
CA GLN A 873 14.52 20.57 9.09
C GLN A 873 14.42 22.08 8.79
N ALA A 874 14.92 22.52 7.64
CA ALA A 874 14.80 23.91 7.22
C ALA A 874 13.34 24.31 7.00
N LEU A 875 12.54 23.47 6.35
CA LEU A 875 11.10 23.69 6.16
C LEU A 875 10.37 23.79 7.50
N THR A 876 10.66 22.91 8.46
CA THR A 876 10.06 23.03 9.80
C THR A 876 10.46 24.32 10.52
N GLY A 877 11.64 24.87 10.24
CA GLY A 877 12.16 26.07 10.89
C GLY A 877 11.61 27.39 10.32
N ILE A 878 11.07 27.39 9.10
CA ILE A 878 10.45 28.59 8.49
C ILE A 878 8.95 28.72 8.79
N VAL A 879 8.34 27.69 9.37
CA VAL A 879 6.92 27.66 9.67
C VAL A 879 6.65 28.36 11.01
N PRO A 880 5.70 29.31 11.07
CA PRO A 880 5.24 29.86 12.35
C PRO A 880 4.54 28.79 13.21
N GLY A 881 4.93 28.65 14.47
CA GLY A 881 4.32 27.69 15.41
C GLY A 881 4.99 26.31 15.39
N ASP A 882 4.19 25.24 15.45
CA ASP A 882 4.73 23.87 15.44
C ASP A 882 5.02 23.40 14.00
N GLY A 883 6.27 23.61 13.57
CA GLY A 883 6.73 23.16 12.25
C GLY A 883 6.65 21.65 12.02
N ARG A 884 6.73 20.82 13.08
CA ARG A 884 6.55 19.36 12.93
C ARG A 884 5.10 19.03 12.62
N GLU A 885 4.16 19.68 13.30
CA GLU A 885 2.74 19.51 13.01
C GLU A 885 2.39 19.90 11.57
N PHE A 886 2.96 21.01 11.08
CA PHE A 886 2.84 21.38 9.67
C PHE A 886 3.37 20.30 8.73
N LEU A 887 4.55 19.74 9.01
CA LEU A 887 5.13 18.67 8.19
C LEU A 887 4.22 17.42 8.15
N ARG A 888 3.65 17.04 9.31
CA ARG A 888 2.71 15.92 9.40
C ARG A 888 1.44 16.17 8.58
N GLN A 889 0.89 17.38 8.64
CA GLN A 889 -0.26 17.76 7.82
C GLN A 889 0.09 17.77 6.33
N LEU A 890 1.28 18.23 5.95
CA LEU A 890 1.74 18.24 4.56
C LEU A 890 1.82 16.82 3.96
N VAL A 891 2.23 15.82 4.75
CA VAL A 891 2.18 14.41 4.35
C VAL A 891 0.74 13.91 4.24
N ALA A 892 -0.10 14.23 5.23
CA ALA A 892 -1.50 13.81 5.27
C ALA A 892 -2.34 14.39 4.12
N ASP A 893 -2.01 15.59 3.65
CA ASP A 893 -2.61 16.22 2.47
C ASP A 893 -2.08 15.62 1.14
N GLY A 894 -1.13 14.68 1.18
CA GLY A 894 -0.46 14.15 -0.01
C GLY A 894 0.40 15.18 -0.74
N ARG A 895 0.80 16.27 -0.05
CA ARG A 895 1.54 17.40 -0.65
C ARG A 895 3.06 17.29 -0.47
N LEU A 896 3.57 16.36 0.32
CA LEU A 896 5.00 16.09 0.45
C LEU A 896 5.38 14.77 -0.24
N ALA A 897 6.26 14.87 -1.23
CA ALA A 897 6.82 13.74 -1.95
C ALA A 897 8.35 13.69 -1.78
N GLN A 898 8.89 12.49 -1.56
CA GLN A 898 10.32 12.29 -1.34
C GLN A 898 10.84 11.17 -2.24
N ASP A 899 11.92 11.46 -2.98
CA ASP A 899 12.68 10.50 -3.75
C ASP A 899 14.14 10.48 -3.25
N VAL A 900 14.38 9.65 -2.24
CA VAL A 900 15.67 9.59 -1.53
C VAL A 900 16.51 8.45 -2.09
N PHE A 901 17.77 8.73 -2.41
CA PHE A 901 18.72 7.75 -2.91
C PHE A 901 19.75 7.38 -1.84
N THR A 902 20.11 6.09 -1.78
CA THR A 902 21.17 5.57 -0.92
C THR A 902 22.46 6.32 -1.17
N THR A 903 23.06 6.87 -0.11
CA THR A 903 24.45 7.33 -0.15
C THR A 903 25.31 6.23 0.43
N TYR A 904 26.25 5.70 -0.35
CA TYR A 904 27.25 4.78 0.20
C TYR A 904 28.06 5.51 1.28
N LEU A 905 27.87 5.12 2.54
CA LEU A 905 28.62 5.61 3.68
C LEU A 905 29.73 4.59 3.94
N GLY A 906 30.88 4.73 3.29
CA GLY A 906 32.03 3.80 3.43
C GLY A 906 32.66 3.72 4.83
N HIS A 907 31.97 4.17 5.88
CA HIS A 907 32.46 4.29 7.26
C HIS A 907 31.42 3.74 8.26
N ALA A 908 31.11 2.44 8.16
CA ALA A 908 30.35 1.74 9.22
C ALA A 908 31.08 1.72 10.58
N GLN A 909 32.37 2.06 10.63
CA GLN A 909 33.22 1.95 11.83
C GLN A 909 32.99 3.01 12.92
N GLN A 910 32.14 4.04 12.71
CA GLN A 910 31.95 5.15 13.69
C GLN A 910 30.49 5.37 14.13
N THR A 911 29.61 4.40 13.91
CA THR A 911 28.21 4.54 14.34
C THR A 911 28.03 4.12 15.81
N PRO A 912 27.17 4.82 16.59
CA PRO A 912 26.83 4.42 17.94
C PRO A 912 26.34 2.97 18.01
N ARG A 913 26.71 2.28 19.09
CA ARG A 913 26.23 0.93 19.39
C ARG A 913 25.19 1.03 20.50
N PHE A 914 24.10 0.30 20.34
CA PHE A 914 23.01 0.24 21.31
C PHE A 914 22.80 -1.19 21.78
N GLU A 915 22.32 -1.33 23.01
CA GLU A 915 21.96 -2.61 23.60
C GLU A 915 20.51 -3.01 23.25
N ILE A 916 20.15 -4.28 23.45
CA ILE A 916 18.76 -4.71 23.31
C ILE A 916 17.91 -4.10 24.42
N SER A 917 18.47 -3.95 25.62
CA SER A 917 17.80 -3.28 26.73
C SER A 917 17.51 -1.81 26.45
N ASP A 918 18.40 -1.09 25.74
CA ASP A 918 18.15 0.28 25.28
C ASP A 918 16.98 0.31 24.30
N LEU A 919 17.03 -0.55 23.27
CA LEU A 919 15.98 -0.63 22.25
C LEU A 919 14.61 -0.86 22.88
N ALA A 920 14.50 -1.85 23.78
CA ALA A 920 13.25 -2.23 24.39
C ALA A 920 12.64 -1.14 25.28
N GLN A 921 13.41 -0.17 25.79
CA GLN A 921 12.87 0.94 26.57
C GLN A 921 12.14 1.99 25.71
N HIS A 922 12.41 2.03 24.40
CA HIS A 922 11.88 3.03 23.48
C HIS A 922 10.61 2.53 22.77
N ASP A 923 9.59 2.21 23.56
CA ASP A 923 8.26 1.76 23.14
C ASP A 923 7.11 2.67 23.61
N THR A 924 7.42 3.86 24.18
CA THR A 924 6.42 4.83 24.65
C THR A 924 6.65 6.23 24.07
N PRO A 925 5.63 7.11 24.04
CA PRO A 925 5.81 8.48 23.59
C PRO A 925 6.90 9.25 24.35
N GLU A 926 7.04 9.00 25.66
CA GLU A 926 7.96 9.71 26.55
C GLU A 926 9.41 9.27 26.35
N ALA A 927 9.64 7.97 26.15
CA ALA A 927 10.96 7.43 25.85
C ALA A 927 11.36 7.68 24.38
N GLY A 928 10.38 7.86 23.49
CA GLY A 928 10.58 7.82 22.05
C GLY A 928 10.35 6.41 21.50
N TYR A 929 10.24 6.31 20.18
CA TYR A 929 9.93 5.07 19.48
C TYR A 929 11.12 4.59 18.65
N TRP A 930 11.78 3.52 19.09
CA TRP A 930 12.89 2.92 18.34
C TRP A 930 12.52 1.51 17.87
N MET A 931 13.10 1.08 16.76
CA MET A 931 13.04 -0.30 16.30
C MET A 931 14.35 -0.70 15.62
N ALA A 932 14.66 -2.00 15.61
CA ALA A 932 15.81 -2.52 14.88
C ALA A 932 15.39 -3.12 13.54
N ILE A 933 16.08 -2.76 12.44
CA ILE A 933 15.89 -3.34 11.11
C ILE A 933 17.25 -3.70 10.53
N GLY A 934 17.48 -4.98 10.24
CA GLY A 934 18.80 -5.48 9.88
C GLY A 934 19.84 -5.19 10.98
N GLY A 935 19.42 -5.09 12.23
CA GLY A 935 20.26 -4.67 13.36
C GLY A 935 20.84 -3.25 13.24
N ALA A 936 20.31 -2.40 12.36
CA ALA A 936 20.41 -0.95 12.49
C ALA A 936 19.30 -0.47 13.41
N VAL A 937 19.61 0.44 14.33
CA VAL A 937 18.62 1.04 15.25
C VAL A 937 18.10 2.31 14.60
N ILE A 938 16.77 2.38 14.48
CA ILE A 938 16.04 3.40 13.76
C ILE A 938 15.15 4.14 14.76
N ASP A 939 15.29 5.46 14.84
CA ASP A 939 14.38 6.33 15.60
C ASP A 939 13.19 6.72 14.71
N VAL A 940 12.04 6.10 14.97
CA VAL A 940 10.81 6.33 14.23
C VAL A 940 9.88 7.32 14.94
N SER A 941 10.34 8.04 15.97
CA SER A 941 9.49 8.91 16.79
C SER A 941 8.76 9.98 15.97
N GLU A 942 9.41 10.53 14.94
CA GLU A 942 8.75 11.43 13.99
C GLU A 942 8.16 10.66 12.81
N PHE A 943 8.87 9.65 12.30
CA PHE A 943 8.48 8.90 11.11
C PHE A 943 7.14 8.17 11.25
N ILE A 944 6.77 7.76 12.46
CA ILE A 944 5.48 7.13 12.76
C ILE A 944 4.27 7.97 12.32
N HIS A 945 4.42 9.30 12.33
CA HIS A 945 3.38 10.23 11.89
C HIS A 945 3.39 10.49 10.38
N LEU A 946 4.49 10.13 9.72
CA LEU A 946 4.70 10.28 8.28
C LEU A 946 4.49 8.93 7.55
N HIS A 947 4.40 7.83 8.29
CA HIS A 947 4.26 6.51 7.74
C HIS A 947 2.87 6.27 7.17
N ILE A 948 2.86 5.72 5.97
CA ILE A 948 1.69 5.66 5.09
C ILE A 948 0.70 4.56 5.47
N GLY A 949 1.16 3.57 6.23
CA GLY A 949 0.32 2.55 6.84
C GLY A 949 -0.28 3.02 8.16
N GLY A 950 -0.06 4.29 8.54
CA GLY A 950 -0.55 4.87 9.78
C GLY A 950 0.33 4.55 10.99
N PRO A 951 0.00 5.13 12.16
CA PRO A 951 0.82 4.98 13.35
C PRO A 951 0.72 3.60 13.99
N HIS A 952 -0.44 2.93 13.95
CA HIS A 952 -0.67 1.66 14.64
C HIS A 952 0.26 0.55 14.15
N ILE A 953 0.45 0.43 12.82
CA ILE A 953 1.32 -0.61 12.25
C ILE A 953 2.78 -0.43 12.66
N VAL A 954 3.24 0.80 12.87
CA VAL A 954 4.61 1.08 13.32
C VAL A 954 4.72 0.82 14.83
N ARG A 955 3.76 1.28 15.63
CA ARG A 955 3.70 1.05 17.09
C ARG A 955 3.69 -0.44 17.45
N ASN A 956 3.16 -1.28 16.58
CA ASN A 956 3.19 -2.73 16.77
C ASN A 956 4.61 -3.33 16.87
N TYR A 957 5.65 -2.61 16.41
CA TYR A 957 7.03 -3.10 16.33
C TYR A 957 8.06 -2.19 17.00
N VAL A 958 7.65 -1.14 17.72
CA VAL A 958 8.58 -0.33 18.52
C VAL A 958 9.07 -1.14 19.73
N GLY A 959 10.30 -0.90 20.16
CA GLY A 959 10.94 -1.64 21.25
C GLY A 959 11.50 -3.01 20.87
N MET A 960 11.52 -3.39 19.58
CA MET A 960 11.94 -4.73 19.14
C MET A 960 12.65 -4.74 17.77
N ASP A 961 13.15 -5.92 17.38
CA ASP A 961 13.66 -6.17 16.03
C ASP A 961 12.49 -6.41 15.04
N ALA A 962 12.25 -5.42 14.18
CA ALA A 962 11.21 -5.42 13.17
C ALA A 962 11.67 -5.97 11.81
N THR A 963 12.87 -6.57 11.71
CA THR A 963 13.46 -7.02 10.43
C THR A 963 12.55 -7.97 9.66
N ALA A 964 11.91 -8.92 10.35
CA ALA A 964 11.02 -9.88 9.73
C ALA A 964 9.79 -9.19 9.11
N ALA A 965 9.15 -8.29 9.88
CA ALA A 965 7.99 -7.52 9.41
C ALA A 965 8.36 -6.60 8.24
N TYR A 966 9.49 -5.89 8.33
CA TYR A 966 10.02 -5.05 7.25
C TYR A 966 10.25 -5.84 5.95
N ARG A 967 10.75 -7.09 6.06
CA ARG A 967 10.95 -7.95 4.90
C ARG A 967 9.64 -8.47 4.31
N LYS A 968 8.70 -8.84 5.16
CA LYS A 968 7.39 -9.42 4.78
C LYS A 968 6.60 -8.51 3.84
N VAL A 969 6.59 -7.20 4.13
CA VAL A 969 5.92 -6.19 3.29
C VAL A 969 6.79 -5.66 2.14
N LEU A 970 7.86 -6.38 1.79
CA LEU A 970 8.76 -6.08 0.67
C LEU A 970 9.45 -4.70 0.73
N HIS A 971 9.49 -4.02 1.89
CA HIS A 971 10.20 -2.75 2.01
C HIS A 971 11.69 -2.88 1.62
N HIS A 972 12.31 -4.01 1.96
CA HIS A 972 13.69 -4.34 1.58
C HIS A 972 13.93 -4.52 0.07
N ALA A 973 12.88 -4.83 -0.70
CA ALA A 973 12.96 -5.02 -2.15
C ALA A 973 12.85 -3.68 -2.91
N HIS A 974 12.44 -2.61 -2.21
CA HIS A 974 12.20 -1.29 -2.75
C HIS A 974 13.33 -0.34 -2.31
N ALA A 975 14.28 -0.10 -3.21
CA ALA A 975 15.50 0.66 -2.90
C ALA A 975 15.22 2.08 -2.34
N GLU A 976 14.12 2.71 -2.73
CA GLU A 976 13.72 4.01 -2.16
C GLU A 976 13.28 3.94 -0.70
N ILE A 977 12.60 2.86 -0.29
CA ILE A 977 12.16 2.69 1.11
C ILE A 977 13.38 2.42 1.99
N ASP A 978 14.29 1.57 1.52
CA ASP A 978 15.57 1.30 2.18
C ASP A 978 16.44 2.57 2.29
N SER A 979 16.42 3.42 1.25
CA SER A 979 17.11 4.72 1.27
C SER A 979 16.51 5.69 2.28
N GLN A 980 15.18 5.77 2.37
CA GLN A 980 14.48 6.59 3.37
C GLN A 980 14.77 6.14 4.79
N LEU A 981 14.91 4.84 5.02
CA LEU A 981 15.24 4.29 6.35
C LEU A 981 16.53 4.89 6.92
N SER A 982 17.53 5.14 6.06
CA SER A 982 18.80 5.73 6.47
C SER A 982 18.69 7.16 7.03
N MET A 983 17.58 7.88 6.77
CA MET A 983 17.33 9.20 7.35
C MET A 983 17.08 9.15 8.86
N TYR A 984 16.61 7.99 9.35
CA TYR A 984 16.17 7.77 10.73
C TYR A 984 17.11 6.85 11.51
N GLN A 985 18.18 6.37 10.87
CA GLN A 985 19.16 5.50 11.51
C GLN A 985 20.03 6.27 12.51
N ILE A 986 20.06 5.79 13.76
CA ILE A 986 20.86 6.39 14.84
C ILE A 986 22.09 5.54 15.23
N GLY A 987 22.13 4.26 14.84
CA GLY A 987 23.28 3.38 15.09
C GLY A 987 22.99 1.91 14.80
N HIS A 988 23.68 1.00 15.49
CA HIS A 988 23.50 -0.45 15.33
C HIS A 988 23.39 -1.17 16.68
N LEU A 989 22.65 -2.28 16.70
CA LEU A 989 22.65 -3.18 17.86
C LEU A 989 24.04 -3.80 18.03
N ARG A 990 24.54 -3.79 19.27
CA ARG A 990 25.79 -4.46 19.64
C ARG A 990 25.62 -5.97 19.54
N ARG A 991 26.68 -6.65 19.10
CA ARG A 991 26.75 -8.11 19.09
C ARG A 991 27.55 -8.58 20.30
N LEU A 992 26.90 -9.30 21.20
CA LEU A 992 27.51 -9.93 22.37
C LEU A 992 28.37 -11.14 21.95
N GLN A 993 29.44 -11.41 22.70
CA GLN A 993 30.39 -12.49 22.45
C GLN A 993 30.27 -13.57 23.53
N PHE A 994 29.59 -14.68 23.20
CA PHE A 994 29.39 -15.79 24.14
C PHE A 994 30.44 -16.90 24.04
N GLY A 995 31.28 -16.88 22.99
CA GLY A 995 32.26 -17.95 22.72
C GLY A 995 31.61 -19.31 22.44
N ALA A 996 32.36 -20.40 22.63
CA ALA A 996 31.88 -21.77 22.46
C ALA A 996 31.25 -22.33 23.75
N ARG A 997 30.64 -21.47 24.57
CA ARG A 997 30.03 -21.87 25.85
C ARG A 997 28.66 -22.51 25.61
N TRP A 998 28.40 -23.59 26.33
CA TRP A 998 27.16 -24.35 26.28
C TRP A 998 26.82 -24.87 27.67
N GLY A 999 25.55 -25.14 27.90
CA GLY A 999 25.00 -25.74 29.11
C GLY A 999 24.20 -27.00 28.79
N VAL A 1000 23.81 -27.75 29.82
CA VAL A 1000 22.89 -28.89 29.70
C VAL A 1000 21.53 -28.43 30.21
N VAL A 1001 20.50 -28.61 29.38
CA VAL A 1001 19.11 -28.25 29.70
C VAL A 1001 18.23 -29.49 29.60
N LEU A 1002 17.16 -29.50 30.41
CA LEU A 1002 16.12 -30.51 30.41
C LEU A 1002 14.79 -29.81 30.15
N ASP A 1003 14.19 -30.08 29.00
CA ASP A 1003 12.87 -29.58 28.60
C ASP A 1003 11.97 -30.74 28.13
N GLU A 1004 10.89 -30.41 27.42
CA GLU A 1004 9.90 -31.39 26.94
C GLU A 1004 10.48 -32.38 25.91
N ASP A 1005 11.53 -32.01 25.17
CA ASP A 1005 12.24 -32.86 24.21
C ASP A 1005 13.32 -33.73 24.89
N GLY A 1006 13.52 -33.53 26.20
CA GLY A 1006 14.45 -34.28 27.04
C GLY A 1006 15.78 -33.58 27.26
N LEU A 1007 16.79 -34.35 27.71
CA LEU A 1007 18.10 -33.81 28.08
C LEU A 1007 18.96 -33.54 26.84
N HIS A 1008 19.38 -32.30 26.64
CA HIS A 1008 20.25 -31.93 25.52
C HIS A 1008 21.17 -30.74 25.84
N SER A 1009 22.16 -30.49 24.99
CA SER A 1009 23.08 -29.36 25.13
C SER A 1009 22.55 -28.12 24.40
N LEU A 1010 22.64 -26.97 25.05
CA LEU A 1010 22.20 -25.68 24.50
C LEU A 1010 23.37 -24.70 24.50
N PRO A 1011 23.65 -23.99 23.39
CA PRO A 1011 24.64 -22.90 23.38
C PRO A 1011 24.18 -21.71 24.23
N LEU A 1012 25.12 -21.01 24.88
CA LEU A 1012 24.81 -19.81 25.68
C LEU A 1012 24.15 -18.70 24.84
N GLU A 1013 24.49 -18.59 23.55
CA GLU A 1013 23.83 -17.68 22.62
C GLU A 1013 22.33 -18.00 22.45
N GLU A 1014 21.94 -19.28 22.47
CA GLU A 1014 20.52 -19.67 22.36
C GLU A 1014 19.76 -19.41 23.65
N LEU A 1015 20.41 -19.51 24.82
CA LEU A 1015 19.83 -19.02 26.08
C LEU A 1015 19.54 -17.51 25.99
N PHE A 1016 20.50 -16.70 25.54
CA PHE A 1016 20.27 -15.26 25.34
C PHE A 1016 19.13 -15.00 24.34
N ARG A 1017 19.06 -15.75 23.23
CA ARG A 1017 17.96 -15.65 22.27
C ARG A 1017 16.60 -16.01 22.88
N THR A 1018 16.56 -16.98 23.80
CA THR A 1018 15.34 -17.33 24.55
C THR A 1018 14.86 -16.13 25.39
N TRP A 1019 15.77 -15.47 26.12
CA TRP A 1019 15.47 -14.25 26.87
C TRP A 1019 14.99 -13.10 25.98
N VAL A 1020 15.64 -12.88 24.83
CA VAL A 1020 15.24 -11.83 23.88
C VAL A 1020 13.87 -12.12 23.25
N ARG A 1021 13.57 -13.39 22.90
CA ARG A 1021 12.24 -13.79 22.40
C ARG A 1021 11.16 -13.50 23.43
N PHE A 1022 11.38 -13.85 24.69
CA PHE A 1022 10.45 -13.59 25.78
C PHE A 1022 10.23 -12.08 25.99
N LEU A 1023 11.31 -11.28 26.01
CA LEU A 1023 11.22 -9.82 26.10
C LEU A 1023 10.39 -9.22 24.94
N TYR A 1024 10.68 -9.61 23.69
CA TYR A 1024 9.96 -9.08 22.54
C TYR A 1024 8.50 -9.53 22.50
N MET A 1025 8.17 -10.72 23.02
CA MET A 1025 6.79 -11.15 23.22
C MET A 1025 6.05 -10.19 24.16
N LEU A 1026 6.62 -9.88 25.32
CA LEU A 1026 6.04 -8.94 26.29
C LEU A 1026 5.83 -7.55 25.68
N VAL A 1027 6.84 -7.02 24.96
CA VAL A 1027 6.73 -5.72 24.28
C VAL A 1027 5.63 -5.76 23.22
N ALA A 1028 5.56 -6.82 22.40
CA ALA A 1028 4.51 -6.97 21.38
C ALA A 1028 3.11 -7.06 21.97
N MET A 1029 2.92 -7.83 23.05
CA MET A 1029 1.65 -7.94 23.77
C MET A 1029 1.23 -6.58 24.34
N ARG A 1030 2.17 -5.84 24.94
CA ARG A 1030 1.91 -4.52 25.52
C ARG A 1030 1.53 -3.50 24.45
N ASN A 1031 2.24 -3.48 23.32
CA ASN A 1031 1.94 -2.61 22.20
C ASN A 1031 0.52 -2.89 21.64
N ALA A 1032 0.19 -4.18 21.45
CA ALA A 1032 -1.12 -4.61 20.98
C ALA A 1032 -2.24 -4.21 21.96
N LEU A 1033 -2.06 -4.48 23.25
CA LEU A 1033 -3.06 -4.17 24.29
C LEU A 1033 -3.27 -2.66 24.47
N THR A 1034 -2.21 -1.87 24.34
CA THR A 1034 -2.31 -0.40 24.35
C THR A 1034 -3.14 0.11 23.17
N ALA A 1035 -2.95 -0.45 21.97
CA ALA A 1035 -3.76 -0.11 20.81
C ALA A 1035 -5.22 -0.53 20.99
N ASP A 1036 -5.44 -1.73 21.52
CA ASP A 1036 -6.76 -2.33 21.78
C ASP A 1036 -7.61 -1.46 22.72
N TYR A 1037 -7.05 -1.08 23.88
CA TYR A 1037 -7.71 -0.17 24.84
C TYR A 1037 -7.80 1.27 24.34
N GLY A 1038 -6.98 1.67 23.36
CA GLY A 1038 -7.11 2.94 22.65
C GLY A 1038 -8.46 3.13 21.96
N PHE A 1039 -9.21 2.04 21.69
CA PHE A 1039 -10.60 2.13 21.20
C PHE A 1039 -11.52 2.94 22.11
N THR A 1040 -11.27 2.96 23.43
CA THR A 1040 -12.12 3.66 24.40
C THR A 1040 -12.16 5.18 24.18
N THR A 1041 -11.13 5.74 23.55
CA THR A 1041 -11.04 7.18 23.23
C THR A 1041 -11.52 7.51 21.82
N SER A 1042 -11.97 6.52 21.05
CA SER A 1042 -12.50 6.71 19.70
C SER A 1042 -13.95 7.19 19.72
N VAL A 1043 -14.35 7.91 18.67
CA VAL A 1043 -15.77 8.20 18.38
C VAL A 1043 -16.32 7.00 17.62
N THR A 1044 -17.06 6.13 18.32
CA THR A 1044 -17.54 4.85 17.78
C THR A 1044 -18.89 4.98 17.09
N THR A 1045 -19.67 6.00 17.44
CA THR A 1045 -20.97 6.36 16.83
C THR A 1045 -21.11 7.89 16.72
N MET A 1046 -21.95 8.37 15.80
CA MET A 1046 -22.19 9.82 15.62
C MET A 1046 -22.68 10.50 16.90
N GLY A 1047 -22.10 11.64 17.26
CA GLY A 1047 -22.50 12.44 18.42
C GLY A 1047 -22.01 11.93 19.77
N GLU A 1048 -21.18 10.89 19.80
CA GLU A 1048 -20.54 10.36 21.02
C GLU A 1048 -19.39 11.26 21.50
N ASP A 1049 -19.32 11.52 22.81
CA ASP A 1049 -18.12 12.11 23.43
C ASP A 1049 -16.99 11.06 23.48
N PRO A 1050 -15.82 11.31 22.88
CA PRO A 1050 -14.70 10.37 22.92
C PRO A 1050 -14.24 10.03 24.34
N ARG A 1051 -14.51 10.88 25.35
CA ARG A 1051 -14.13 10.66 26.76
C ARG A 1051 -15.14 9.78 27.51
N GLU A 1052 -16.33 9.60 26.96
CA GLU A 1052 -17.36 8.76 27.55
C GLU A 1052 -17.06 7.29 27.30
N LEU A 1053 -17.04 6.49 28.36
CA LEU A 1053 -16.99 5.03 28.25
C LEU A 1053 -18.42 4.50 28.17
N THR A 1054 -18.99 4.55 26.97
CA THR A 1054 -20.36 4.07 26.70
C THR A 1054 -20.48 2.56 26.94
N PRO A 1055 -21.70 2.02 27.14
CA PRO A 1055 -21.92 0.57 27.22
C PRO A 1055 -21.27 -0.19 26.06
N PHE A 1056 -21.38 0.35 24.83
CA PHE A 1056 -20.76 -0.22 23.64
C PHE A 1056 -19.23 -0.30 23.74
N LYS A 1057 -18.55 0.71 24.29
CA LYS A 1057 -17.10 0.66 24.51
C LYS A 1057 -16.72 -0.26 25.67
N ALA A 1058 -17.53 -0.26 26.74
CA ALA A 1058 -17.29 -1.06 27.94
C ALA A 1058 -17.23 -2.56 27.63
N GLN A 1059 -18.11 -3.08 26.77
CA GLN A 1059 -18.04 -4.51 26.37
C GLN A 1059 -16.69 -4.91 25.76
N TYR A 1060 -16.06 -4.04 24.97
CA TYR A 1060 -14.75 -4.33 24.38
C TYR A 1060 -13.62 -4.31 25.41
N VAL A 1061 -13.76 -3.54 26.50
CA VAL A 1061 -12.79 -3.56 27.60
C VAL A 1061 -12.93 -4.85 28.42
N ILE A 1062 -14.17 -5.26 28.70
CA ILE A 1062 -14.45 -6.53 29.39
C ILE A 1062 -13.90 -7.71 28.57
N GLU A 1063 -14.17 -7.74 27.27
CA GLU A 1063 -13.66 -8.78 26.38
C GLU A 1063 -12.14 -8.70 26.20
N GLY A 1064 -11.57 -7.49 26.17
CA GLY A 1064 -10.12 -7.27 26.15
C GLY A 1064 -9.45 -7.85 27.39
N HIS A 1065 -10.01 -7.62 28.57
CA HIS A 1065 -9.51 -8.15 29.83
C HIS A 1065 -9.64 -9.67 29.90
N ARG A 1066 -10.79 -10.24 29.49
CA ARG A 1066 -10.97 -11.69 29.34
C ARG A 1066 -9.87 -12.30 28.47
N ARG A 1067 -9.70 -11.77 27.26
CA ARG A 1067 -8.67 -12.23 26.32
C ARG A 1067 -7.27 -12.06 26.90
N PHE A 1068 -7.00 -10.98 27.62
CA PHE A 1068 -5.74 -10.79 28.31
C PHE A 1068 -5.47 -11.92 29.32
N LEU A 1069 -6.43 -12.24 30.18
CA LEU A 1069 -6.27 -13.32 31.16
C LEU A 1069 -6.08 -14.68 30.49
N VAL A 1070 -6.96 -15.04 29.56
CA VAL A 1070 -7.07 -16.44 29.10
C VAL A 1070 -6.25 -16.74 27.84
N SER A 1071 -6.03 -15.76 26.97
CA SER A 1071 -5.25 -15.96 25.74
C SER A 1071 -3.81 -15.45 25.86
N TYR A 1072 -3.58 -14.38 26.62
CA TYR A 1072 -2.27 -13.71 26.67
C TYR A 1072 -1.48 -14.17 27.89
N LEU A 1073 -2.03 -13.97 29.09
CA LEU A 1073 -1.35 -14.29 30.34
C LEU A 1073 -1.20 -15.80 30.52
N ASP A 1074 -2.24 -16.59 30.27
CA ASP A 1074 -2.14 -18.06 30.37
C ASP A 1074 -1.12 -18.63 29.38
N GLY A 1075 -1.14 -18.20 28.11
CA GLY A 1075 -0.14 -18.65 27.12
C GLY A 1075 1.29 -18.30 27.53
N LEU A 1076 1.50 -17.06 28.02
CA LEU A 1076 2.79 -16.60 28.49
C LEU A 1076 3.31 -17.41 29.70
N LEU A 1077 2.43 -17.75 30.63
CA LEU A 1077 2.79 -18.45 31.87
C LEU A 1077 3.10 -19.95 31.66
N HIS A 1078 2.43 -20.60 30.71
CA HIS A 1078 2.57 -22.05 30.52
C HIS A 1078 3.69 -22.41 29.54
N ASP A 1079 3.72 -21.81 28.34
CA ASP A 1079 4.64 -22.24 27.29
C ASP A 1079 5.96 -21.44 27.36
N ASP A 1080 5.85 -20.12 27.31
CA ASP A 1080 6.99 -19.21 27.13
C ASP A 1080 7.82 -19.06 28.41
N LEU A 1081 7.17 -18.87 29.57
CA LEU A 1081 7.85 -18.73 30.86
C LEU A 1081 8.48 -20.05 31.32
N ARG A 1082 7.82 -21.19 31.05
CA ARG A 1082 8.39 -22.52 31.33
C ARG A 1082 9.68 -22.73 30.56
N THR A 1083 9.68 -22.45 29.25
CA THR A 1083 10.88 -22.57 28.41
C THR A 1083 12.00 -21.67 28.94
N LEU A 1084 11.68 -20.42 29.27
CA LEU A 1084 12.66 -19.47 29.83
C LEU A 1084 13.25 -19.97 31.16
N TRP A 1085 12.42 -20.51 32.05
CA TRP A 1085 12.83 -21.07 33.34
C TRP A 1085 13.70 -22.31 33.16
N GLN A 1086 13.26 -23.30 32.40
CA GLN A 1086 14.00 -24.54 32.15
C GLN A 1086 15.39 -24.27 31.57
N HIS A 1087 15.46 -23.39 30.56
CA HIS A 1087 16.74 -23.01 29.97
C HIS A 1087 17.63 -22.26 30.96
N THR A 1088 17.08 -21.30 31.71
CA THR A 1088 17.87 -20.51 32.67
C THR A 1088 18.39 -21.36 33.83
N VAL A 1089 17.53 -22.22 34.39
CA VAL A 1089 17.89 -23.13 35.48
C VAL A 1089 18.95 -24.14 35.05
N GLY A 1090 18.80 -24.76 33.87
CA GLY A 1090 19.79 -25.71 33.37
C GLY A 1090 21.20 -25.14 33.27
N PHE A 1091 21.32 -23.83 32.99
CA PHE A 1091 22.61 -23.14 32.99
C PHE A 1091 23.06 -22.68 34.39
N CYS A 1092 22.16 -22.07 35.17
CA CYS A 1092 22.55 -21.32 36.36
C CYS A 1092 22.46 -22.13 37.67
N ASP A 1093 21.59 -23.13 37.73
CA ASP A 1093 21.45 -24.04 38.87
C ASP A 1093 20.94 -25.43 38.43
N PRO A 1094 21.80 -26.28 37.84
CA PRO A 1094 21.39 -27.57 37.29
C PRO A 1094 20.93 -28.58 38.35
N ARG A 1095 21.01 -28.24 39.65
CA ARG A 1095 20.51 -29.08 40.75
C ARG A 1095 19.07 -28.74 41.14
N GLN A 1096 18.56 -27.60 40.71
CA GLN A 1096 17.20 -27.15 40.98
C GLN A 1096 16.20 -28.01 40.20
N ASP A 1097 15.06 -28.35 40.82
CA ASP A 1097 13.98 -29.06 40.12
C ASP A 1097 13.33 -28.13 39.08
N VAL A 1098 13.48 -28.47 37.80
CA VAL A 1098 12.90 -27.72 36.68
C VAL A 1098 11.37 -27.63 36.76
N ARG A 1099 10.71 -28.57 37.45
CA ARG A 1099 9.26 -28.60 37.65
C ARG A 1099 8.76 -27.69 38.79
N GLN A 1100 9.67 -27.04 39.52
CA GLN A 1100 9.28 -26.15 40.61
C GLN A 1100 8.36 -25.02 40.12
N LEU A 1101 8.65 -24.42 38.96
CA LEU A 1101 7.81 -23.37 38.39
C LEU A 1101 6.39 -23.86 38.14
N ASP A 1102 6.22 -25.08 37.61
CA ASP A 1102 4.88 -25.65 37.37
C ASP A 1102 4.11 -25.83 38.69
N ALA A 1103 4.78 -26.27 39.76
CA ALA A 1103 4.17 -26.37 41.09
C ALA A 1103 3.78 -25.00 41.67
N GLU A 1104 4.60 -23.98 41.46
CA GLU A 1104 4.30 -22.61 41.90
C GLU A 1104 3.15 -21.97 41.11
N LEU A 1105 3.09 -22.21 39.79
CA LEU A 1105 1.97 -21.77 38.94
C LEU A 1105 0.67 -22.49 39.31
N ALA A 1106 0.73 -23.79 39.60
CA ALA A 1106 -0.42 -24.56 40.08
C ALA A 1106 -0.93 -23.98 41.42
N ALA A 1107 -0.04 -23.74 42.38
CA ALA A 1107 -0.40 -23.14 43.67
C ALA A 1107 -0.97 -21.72 43.51
N LEU A 1108 -0.44 -20.91 42.58
CA LEU A 1108 -0.97 -19.58 42.28
C LEU A 1108 -2.42 -19.68 41.76
N SER A 1109 -2.70 -20.61 40.85
CA SER A 1109 -4.01 -20.79 40.22
C SER A 1109 -5.13 -21.12 41.21
N GLU A 1110 -4.81 -21.78 42.33
CA GLU A 1110 -5.74 -22.16 43.39
C GLU A 1110 -6.09 -21.02 44.35
N ARG A 1111 -5.41 -19.87 44.27
CA ARG A 1111 -5.63 -18.79 45.23
C ARG A 1111 -7.01 -18.10 45.06
N PRO A 1112 -7.64 -17.64 46.17
CA PRO A 1112 -8.95 -16.99 46.11
C PRO A 1112 -8.99 -15.67 45.33
N ASP A 1113 -7.89 -14.93 45.28
CA ASP A 1113 -7.75 -13.69 44.50
C ASP A 1113 -7.72 -13.96 42.99
N VAL A 1114 -7.03 -15.01 42.54
CA VAL A 1114 -7.06 -15.44 41.12
C VAL A 1114 -8.49 -15.83 40.72
N THR A 1115 -9.16 -16.62 41.55
CA THR A 1115 -10.55 -17.04 41.31
C THR A 1115 -11.49 -15.84 41.24
N LEU A 1116 -11.33 -14.85 42.14
CA LEU A 1116 -12.15 -13.63 42.11
C LEU A 1116 -11.93 -12.81 40.84
N VAL A 1117 -10.68 -12.56 40.45
CA VAL A 1117 -10.38 -11.77 39.24
C VAL A 1117 -10.97 -12.44 38.01
N ARG A 1118 -10.77 -13.76 37.84
CA ARG A 1118 -11.28 -14.50 36.67
C ARG A 1118 -12.81 -14.54 36.62
N SER A 1119 -13.48 -14.79 37.75
CA SER A 1119 -14.95 -14.80 37.81
C SER A 1119 -15.57 -13.40 37.72
N SER A 1120 -14.81 -12.34 37.99
CA SER A 1120 -15.32 -10.96 37.93
C SER A 1120 -15.74 -10.53 36.52
N VAL A 1121 -15.12 -11.08 35.47
CA VAL A 1121 -15.46 -10.80 34.06
C VAL A 1121 -16.94 -11.07 33.80
N SER A 1122 -17.43 -12.26 34.17
CA SER A 1122 -18.82 -12.65 33.95
C SER A 1122 -19.79 -11.78 34.76
N ALA A 1123 -19.43 -11.42 36.00
CA ALA A 1123 -20.26 -10.54 36.84
C ALA A 1123 -20.38 -9.12 36.25
N VAL A 1124 -19.27 -8.54 35.78
CA VAL A 1124 -19.26 -7.20 35.19
C VAL A 1124 -19.97 -7.19 33.84
N LYS A 1125 -19.82 -8.26 33.05
CA LYS A 1125 -20.59 -8.48 31.82
C LYS A 1125 -22.09 -8.53 32.08
N GLU A 1126 -22.53 -9.24 33.11
CA GLU A 1126 -23.94 -9.35 33.46
C GLU A 1126 -24.53 -7.98 33.84
N LEU A 1127 -23.83 -7.21 34.68
CA LEU A 1127 -24.19 -5.81 35.03
C LEU A 1127 -24.33 -4.92 33.79
N LEU A 1128 -23.40 -5.04 32.84
CA LEU A 1128 -23.45 -4.28 31.59
C LEU A 1128 -24.68 -4.63 30.75
N LEU A 1129 -25.02 -5.92 30.61
CA LEU A 1129 -26.11 -6.39 29.76
C LEU A 1129 -27.50 -6.06 30.33
N ILE A 1130 -27.67 -6.07 31.65
CA ILE A 1130 -28.92 -5.65 32.30
C ILE A 1130 -29.03 -4.11 32.40
N GLY A 1131 -27.94 -3.39 32.17
CA GLY A 1131 -27.88 -1.93 32.19
C GLY A 1131 -27.90 -1.31 33.59
N GLU A 1132 -27.52 -2.07 34.62
CA GLU A 1132 -27.48 -1.62 36.00
C GLU A 1132 -26.08 -1.08 36.39
N ASP A 1133 -26.06 0.00 37.17
CA ASP A 1133 -24.85 0.57 37.77
C ASP A 1133 -23.67 0.79 36.77
N LEU A 1134 -23.97 1.45 35.65
CA LEU A 1134 -22.96 1.82 34.64
C LEU A 1134 -21.73 2.57 35.21
N PRO A 1135 -21.85 3.47 36.21
CA PRO A 1135 -20.68 4.08 36.84
C PRO A 1135 -19.71 3.05 37.43
N ARG A 1136 -20.23 2.00 38.09
CA ARG A 1136 -19.42 0.91 38.61
C ARG A 1136 -18.77 0.07 37.50
N VAL A 1137 -19.52 -0.29 36.45
CA VAL A 1137 -18.98 -1.02 35.28
C VAL A 1137 -17.84 -0.24 34.63
N THR A 1138 -18.02 1.07 34.43
CA THR A 1138 -17.00 1.91 33.80
C THR A 1138 -15.75 2.08 34.68
N ALA A 1139 -15.91 2.17 36.01
CA ALA A 1139 -14.80 2.20 36.95
C ALA A 1139 -13.99 0.89 36.94
N LEU A 1140 -14.67 -0.26 36.91
CA LEU A 1140 -14.03 -1.58 36.78
C LEU A 1140 -13.31 -1.73 35.44
N CYS A 1141 -13.92 -1.35 34.33
CA CYS A 1141 -13.28 -1.38 33.01
C CYS A 1141 -11.97 -0.57 32.97
N ARG A 1142 -11.97 0.63 33.55
CA ARG A 1142 -10.74 1.45 33.66
C ARG A 1142 -9.67 0.77 34.51
N THR A 1143 -10.10 0.07 35.57
CA THR A 1143 -9.21 -0.67 36.47
C THR A 1143 -8.56 -1.84 35.74
N TYR A 1144 -9.34 -2.66 35.01
CA TYR A 1144 -8.82 -3.75 34.18
C TYR A 1144 -7.82 -3.25 33.14
N ALA A 1145 -8.21 -2.26 32.33
CA ALA A 1145 -7.35 -1.76 31.27
C ALA A 1145 -6.00 -1.24 31.78
N HIS A 1146 -6.00 -0.55 32.93
CA HIS A 1146 -4.78 -0.07 33.56
C HIS A 1146 -3.93 -1.22 34.13
N ALA A 1147 -4.56 -2.14 34.86
CA ALA A 1147 -3.86 -3.25 35.53
C ALA A 1147 -3.17 -4.18 34.53
N ASP A 1148 -3.82 -4.48 33.40
CA ASP A 1148 -3.28 -5.40 32.39
C ASP A 1148 -2.04 -4.83 31.70
N VAL A 1149 -2.09 -3.56 31.29
CA VAL A 1149 -0.94 -2.86 30.69
C VAL A 1149 0.19 -2.69 31.70
N GLN A 1150 -0.15 -2.40 32.97
CA GLN A 1150 0.82 -2.29 34.05
C GLN A 1150 1.55 -3.61 34.29
N LEU A 1151 0.83 -4.75 34.34
CA LEU A 1151 1.46 -6.06 34.52
C LEU A 1151 2.52 -6.31 33.44
N LEU A 1152 2.20 -6.12 32.16
CA LEU A 1152 3.19 -6.31 31.09
C LEU A 1152 4.40 -5.36 31.21
N GLY A 1153 4.20 -4.16 31.76
CA GLY A 1153 5.28 -3.25 32.15
C GLY A 1153 6.18 -3.81 33.25
N ASP A 1154 5.58 -4.34 34.32
CA ASP A 1154 6.26 -4.97 35.45
C ASP A 1154 7.07 -6.20 34.97
N LEU A 1155 6.47 -7.07 34.14
CA LEU A 1155 7.13 -8.25 33.56
C LEU A 1155 8.32 -7.85 32.69
N LYS A 1156 8.14 -6.86 31.82
CA LYS A 1156 9.21 -6.33 30.97
C LYS A 1156 10.37 -5.80 31.82
N ALA A 1157 10.08 -5.09 32.90
CA ALA A 1157 11.11 -4.56 33.80
C ALA A 1157 11.94 -5.67 34.46
N ALA A 1158 11.30 -6.75 34.92
CA ALA A 1158 11.99 -7.93 35.47
C ALA A 1158 12.91 -8.58 34.43
N VAL A 1159 12.39 -8.85 33.23
CA VAL A 1159 13.16 -9.50 32.15
C VAL A 1159 14.34 -8.64 31.68
N LEU A 1160 14.17 -7.31 31.65
CA LEU A 1160 15.25 -6.38 31.30
C LEU A 1160 16.45 -6.47 32.26
N GLN A 1161 16.25 -6.82 33.53
CA GLN A 1161 17.37 -7.01 34.45
C GLN A 1161 18.23 -8.19 34.04
N GLY A 1162 17.62 -9.30 33.61
CA GLY A 1162 18.36 -10.45 33.09
C GLY A 1162 19.05 -10.17 31.76
N ILE A 1163 18.38 -9.46 30.84
CA ILE A 1163 19.01 -9.03 29.56
C ILE A 1163 20.26 -8.17 29.81
N ARG A 1164 20.20 -7.22 30.76
CA ARG A 1164 21.35 -6.41 31.14
C ARG A 1164 22.50 -7.25 31.71
N ALA A 1165 22.21 -8.35 32.41
CA ALA A 1165 23.25 -9.26 32.87
C ALA A 1165 24.00 -9.90 31.69
N PHE A 1166 23.30 -10.34 30.63
CA PHE A 1166 23.96 -10.82 29.40
C PHE A 1166 24.79 -9.72 28.72
N GLU A 1167 24.25 -8.50 28.65
CA GLU A 1167 24.95 -7.37 28.02
C GLU A 1167 26.23 -6.98 28.77
N VAL A 1168 26.22 -7.04 30.11
CA VAL A 1168 27.38 -6.68 30.93
C VAL A 1168 28.44 -7.79 30.98
N HIS A 1169 28.02 -9.05 31.16
CA HIS A 1169 28.94 -10.16 31.46
C HIS A 1169 29.23 -11.08 30.27
N GLU A 1170 28.46 -10.98 29.18
CA GLU A 1170 28.63 -11.75 27.93
C GLU A 1170 28.87 -13.25 28.17
N ALA A 1171 30.05 -13.76 27.80
CA ALA A 1171 30.43 -15.16 27.99
C ALA A 1171 30.34 -15.61 29.46
N ASP A 1172 30.70 -14.75 30.41
CA ASP A 1172 30.83 -15.07 31.84
C ASP A 1172 29.52 -14.83 32.64
N VAL A 1173 28.39 -14.61 31.95
CA VAL A 1173 27.11 -14.28 32.58
C VAL A 1173 26.63 -15.35 33.57
N VAL A 1174 26.91 -16.63 33.31
CA VAL A 1174 26.46 -17.72 34.17
C VAL A 1174 27.19 -17.68 35.51
N GLU A 1175 28.51 -17.51 35.51
CA GLU A 1175 29.33 -17.48 36.71
C GLU A 1175 29.20 -16.17 37.49
N GLN A 1176 29.08 -15.04 36.79
CA GLN A 1176 29.07 -13.72 37.44
C GLN A 1176 27.67 -13.22 37.76
N ALA A 1177 26.64 -13.67 37.04
CA ALA A 1177 25.29 -13.14 37.14
C ALA A 1177 24.18 -14.22 37.03
N GLY A 1178 24.49 -15.50 37.17
CA GLY A 1178 23.49 -16.57 37.14
C GLY A 1178 22.39 -16.41 38.21
N GLY A 1179 22.76 -15.94 39.41
CA GLY A 1179 21.79 -15.60 40.45
C GLY A 1179 20.85 -14.45 40.07
N THR A 1180 21.35 -13.48 39.29
CA THR A 1180 20.53 -12.37 38.75
C THR A 1180 19.54 -12.90 37.71
N LEU A 1181 19.98 -13.81 36.82
CA LEU A 1181 19.09 -14.44 35.84
C LEU A 1181 17.96 -15.23 36.52
N LEU A 1182 18.28 -16.03 37.53
CA LEU A 1182 17.29 -16.78 38.31
C LEU A 1182 16.32 -15.86 39.07
N THR A 1183 16.83 -14.78 39.66
CA THR A 1183 16.01 -13.77 40.35
C THR A 1183 15.05 -13.10 39.37
N ALA A 1184 15.53 -12.68 38.21
CA ALA A 1184 14.71 -12.01 37.21
C ALA A 1184 13.55 -12.89 36.70
N VAL A 1185 13.74 -14.21 36.55
CA VAL A 1185 12.62 -15.13 36.20
C VAL A 1185 11.64 -15.27 37.37
N ARG A 1186 12.12 -15.34 38.62
CA ARG A 1186 11.24 -15.37 39.81
C ARG A 1186 10.43 -14.07 39.99
N ASP A 1187 11.03 -12.93 39.65
CA ASP A 1187 10.36 -11.63 39.70
C ASP A 1187 9.18 -11.54 38.72
N VAL A 1188 9.23 -12.27 37.59
CA VAL A 1188 8.07 -12.41 36.68
C VAL A 1188 6.89 -13.03 37.43
N LEU A 1189 7.10 -14.14 38.15
CA LEU A 1189 6.04 -14.79 38.92
C LEU A 1189 5.54 -13.90 40.07
N ALA A 1190 6.45 -13.22 40.76
CA ALA A 1190 6.11 -12.28 41.84
C ALA A 1190 5.21 -11.13 41.33
N ALA A 1191 5.52 -10.60 40.14
CA ALA A 1191 4.72 -9.55 39.51
C ALA A 1191 3.31 -10.04 39.13
N VAL A 1192 3.16 -11.27 38.63
CA VAL A 1192 1.85 -11.88 38.35
C VAL A 1192 1.04 -12.08 39.61
N SER A 1193 1.66 -12.59 40.69
CA SER A 1193 1.02 -12.71 42.00
C SER A 1193 0.52 -11.35 42.50
N ALA A 1194 1.37 -10.34 42.45
CA ALA A 1194 1.02 -8.99 42.89
C ALA A 1194 -0.09 -8.35 42.04
N TYR A 1195 -0.16 -8.67 40.74
CA TYR A 1195 -1.26 -8.25 39.87
C TYR A 1195 -2.61 -8.79 40.36
N TYR A 1196 -2.70 -10.10 40.61
CA TYR A 1196 -3.95 -10.71 41.08
C TYR A 1196 -4.36 -10.17 42.46
N GLU A 1197 -3.41 -10.00 43.38
CA GLU A 1197 -3.68 -9.43 44.70
C GLU A 1197 -4.25 -8.00 44.63
N ARG A 1198 -3.58 -7.13 43.86
CA ARG A 1198 -4.00 -5.73 43.68
C ARG A 1198 -5.37 -5.65 43.01
N LEU A 1199 -5.56 -6.38 41.92
CA LEU A 1199 -6.79 -6.34 41.15
C LEU A 1199 -7.97 -6.95 41.91
N ALA A 1200 -7.76 -8.03 42.66
CA ALA A 1200 -8.75 -8.60 43.56
C ALA A 1200 -9.16 -7.59 44.64
N GLY A 1201 -8.20 -6.87 45.23
CA GLY A 1201 -8.47 -5.80 46.20
C GLY A 1201 -9.35 -4.69 45.63
N GLN A 1202 -9.03 -4.20 44.43
CA GLN A 1202 -9.81 -3.19 43.72
C GLN A 1202 -11.21 -3.70 43.32
N THR A 1203 -11.31 -4.95 42.89
CA THR A 1203 -12.57 -5.61 42.52
C THR A 1203 -13.51 -5.74 43.73
N ARG A 1204 -12.99 -6.11 44.90
CA ARG A 1204 -13.76 -6.14 46.17
C ARG A 1204 -14.18 -4.76 46.62
N ALA A 1205 -13.34 -3.74 46.46
CA ALA A 1205 -13.68 -2.36 46.80
C ALA A 1205 -14.85 -1.83 45.96
N GLN A 1206 -15.02 -2.36 44.75
CA GLN A 1206 -16.18 -2.14 43.90
C GLN A 1206 -17.34 -3.11 44.18
N GLY A 1207 -17.33 -3.86 45.30
CA GLY A 1207 -18.43 -4.72 45.74
C GLY A 1207 -18.67 -5.98 44.89
N VAL A 1208 -17.75 -6.38 44.01
CA VAL A 1208 -17.89 -7.60 43.20
C VAL A 1208 -17.45 -8.80 44.04
N VAL A 1209 -18.26 -9.86 44.07
CA VAL A 1209 -17.99 -11.12 44.78
C VAL A 1209 -17.72 -12.24 43.78
N ALA A 1210 -16.94 -13.24 44.21
CA ALA A 1210 -16.59 -14.37 43.35
C ALA A 1210 -17.83 -15.25 43.09
N HIS A 1211 -18.07 -15.58 41.82
CA HIS A 1211 -19.05 -16.59 41.41
C HIS A 1211 -18.31 -17.86 40.98
N GLY A 1212 -18.90 -19.03 41.24
CA GLY A 1212 -18.23 -20.34 41.04
C GLY A 1212 -17.93 -20.74 39.59
N ALA A 1213 -18.31 -19.94 38.60
CA ALA A 1213 -17.99 -20.20 37.19
C ALA A 1213 -16.71 -19.42 36.81
N VAL A 1214 -15.64 -20.17 36.51
CA VAL A 1214 -14.42 -19.62 35.90
C VAL A 1214 -14.61 -19.63 34.39
N GLU A 1215 -14.25 -18.54 33.71
CA GLU A 1215 -14.42 -18.47 32.25
C GLU A 1215 -13.45 -19.41 31.51
N GLU A 1216 -14.00 -20.16 30.56
CA GLU A 1216 -13.25 -21.03 29.67
C GLU A 1216 -12.50 -20.24 28.57
N PRO A 1217 -11.45 -20.83 27.96
CA PRO A 1217 -10.78 -20.30 26.78
C PRO A 1217 -11.76 -19.90 25.68
N ILE A 1218 -11.49 -18.74 25.06
CA ILE A 1218 -12.29 -18.26 23.92
C ILE A 1218 -12.06 -19.25 22.76
N PRO A 1219 -13.12 -19.89 22.22
CA PRO A 1219 -13.01 -20.72 21.03
C PRO A 1219 -12.39 -19.95 19.86
N VAL A 1220 -11.62 -20.62 19.00
CA VAL A 1220 -10.84 -19.99 17.90
C VAL A 1220 -11.71 -19.18 16.92
N ASP A 1221 -13.02 -19.41 16.92
CA ASP A 1221 -14.02 -18.73 16.10
C ASP A 1221 -14.71 -17.52 16.79
N ARG A 1222 -14.50 -17.25 18.10
CA ARG A 1222 -15.35 -16.35 18.93
C ARG A 1222 -14.68 -15.08 19.50
N GLY A 1223 -13.67 -14.52 18.84
CA GLY A 1223 -12.74 -13.52 19.45
C GLY A 1223 -13.23 -12.13 19.88
N LEU A 1224 -14.20 -11.51 19.19
CA LEU A 1224 -14.78 -10.21 19.59
C LEU A 1224 -16.27 -10.40 19.94
N PRO A 1225 -16.93 -9.43 20.60
CA PRO A 1225 -18.37 -9.48 20.84
C PRO A 1225 -19.15 -9.92 19.59
N GLY A 1226 -20.02 -10.91 19.74
CA GLY A 1226 -20.91 -11.35 18.68
C GLY A 1226 -20.31 -12.28 17.63
N HIS A 1227 -19.04 -12.71 17.74
CA HIS A 1227 -18.41 -13.67 16.83
C HIS A 1227 -18.87 -15.14 17.02
N GLY A 1228 -20.14 -15.36 17.35
CA GLY A 1228 -20.69 -16.72 17.39
C GLY A 1228 -20.53 -17.45 16.05
N GLY A 1229 -20.34 -18.78 16.13
CA GLY A 1229 -20.47 -19.65 14.98
C GLY A 1229 -21.83 -19.46 14.27
N PRO A 1230 -21.94 -19.87 12.99
CA PRO A 1230 -23.08 -19.56 12.17
C PRO A 1230 -24.39 -20.02 12.81
N LEU A 1231 -25.45 -19.21 12.66
CA LEU A 1231 -26.79 -19.65 13.00
C LEU A 1231 -27.19 -20.77 12.04
N LEU A 1232 -27.86 -21.80 12.56
CA LEU A 1232 -28.56 -22.77 11.72
C LEU A 1232 -29.80 -22.08 11.13
N LEU A 1233 -30.03 -22.26 9.84
CA LEU A 1233 -31.33 -21.91 9.26
C LEU A 1233 -32.38 -22.82 9.91
N PRO A 1234 -33.53 -22.29 10.35
CA PRO A 1234 -34.67 -23.15 10.70
C PRO A 1234 -35.04 -23.98 9.48
N ASP A 1235 -35.26 -25.30 9.67
CA ASP A 1235 -35.69 -26.25 8.63
C ASP A 1235 -36.95 -25.78 7.87
#